data_AF-A0A4S4MMK1-F1
#
_entry.id   AF-A0A4S4MMK1-F1
#
_cell.length_a   1.000
_cell.length_b   1.000
_cell.length_c   1.000
_cell.angle_alpha   90.00
_cell.angle_beta   90.00
_cell.angle_gamma   90.00
#
_symmetry.space_group_name_H-M   'P 1'
#
loop_
_entity.id
_entity.type
_entity.pdbx_description
1 polymer ?
#
loop_
_entity_poly.entity_id
_entity_poly.type
_entity_poly.pdbx_seq_one_letter_code
_entity_poly.pdbx_strand_id
1 'polypeptide(L)'
;MANTPHGGVLKDLVARDEHLHESLKAEAKALHEIILTERQLCDLELILNGGFSPLEGFLNESDYKSVVQNLRLTNGTLFPIPVTLDVSREDVTRLDITPGHRIALRDPRDDEPLAIITVEDIYQPDRVLEATKVFGADDPAHPSVAYLRNKVKDFYIGGSVQAIQLPTYFDYVALRYTPAELRAHFKKLAWRKVVGFQTRNPMHRAHRELTVRAARQRQANVLIHPVVGLTKPGDVDHYTRVRVYEAIMAKYPNGMGHLALLPLAMRMAGPREAVWHAIIRKNFGVTHFIVGRDHAGPGKNSQGKDFYGPYDAQELVAKYHEELHIEMVPFQQMTYLPSTDEYQPVDEVPQGAQTLDISGTELRKRLRTGAPIPDWFSYDAVVKTLRESYPPRAQQGFVIFLTGLYNSGKDTIAKALQVTLNQQGGRSVSLLLGDGLRPELDGSFDISAEERAKNLERLGFVSAELARAGAAVIAAPIAATQASRDAIRDTILHSAGAGANLFTIHAATPLAQCEEYDRKEVYSKARKGELKGVAGVDEVYENPEKPDLTVDVTHQSIPEIVHTQFKVLIDTGSSDLTVAGNVAATTDAGKTASVSYAIGQVSGPIQFAQLEWEGFTVPSQAFLLDQSGDQKAGNGIIGLGPNSASEIRSTLNAQTGDSVLNSIFRTNTSTPNFITVLLGRSDDATDQFPGDFTVGSIIDGYTNVSSMPKLSVQDVTTGSGQHWQTALDANGTIGPDGNPVQLTSRVKGSGNQLQAVFDTGFSLPQVPKAIADAFYGRVPGAQFVNLTNVGSVYTLSCETELNVTFVFGGVKIPIHPLDTVTDSLAQTDSLGNTVCVGAFQPIMSTAQSDSYDMILGMSFLRNTYMLVNFGDFVDNAGKNTTDPYVQLLPTTDLAEAHNDFVSARLNGIDNTGNFHLLPASVLPPSDEQDSAEDNESISEKIHPYLPYIIAGSTALGALLFGSVLWCCISSNRKKRYQKLREHTAPAGYDQPPPFQEYQPARRY
;
A
#
# COMPACT_ATOMS: atom_id res chain seq x y z
N MET A 1 -44.44 14.63 -32.51
CA MET A 1 -44.17 13.48 -31.62
C MET A 1 -42.86 12.88 -32.08
N ALA A 2 -41.94 12.54 -31.16
CA ALA A 2 -40.61 12.06 -31.55
C ALA A 2 -40.61 10.55 -31.90
N ASN A 3 -41.21 9.68 -31.07
CA ASN A 3 -41.37 8.25 -31.37
C ASN A 3 -42.69 7.70 -30.79
N THR A 4 -43.29 6.66 -31.38
CA THR A 4 -44.51 6.00 -30.86
C THR A 4 -44.14 5.06 -29.71
N PRO A 5 -44.94 4.98 -28.62
CA PRO A 5 -44.72 4.00 -27.56
C PRO A 5 -44.66 2.56 -28.07
N HIS A 6 -43.94 1.70 -27.37
CA HIS A 6 -43.87 0.29 -27.69
C HIS A 6 -45.22 -0.41 -27.43
N GLY A 7 -45.68 -1.22 -28.38
CA GLY A 7 -47.06 -1.71 -28.41
C GLY A 7 -48.11 -0.68 -28.86
N GLY A 8 -47.70 0.51 -29.30
CA GLY A 8 -48.56 1.53 -29.92
C GLY A 8 -49.24 2.49 -28.95
N VAL A 9 -49.44 2.10 -27.69
CA VAL A 9 -50.12 2.90 -26.65
C VAL A 9 -49.18 3.08 -25.46
N LEU A 10 -49.07 4.32 -24.96
CA LEU A 10 -48.38 4.58 -23.70
C LEU A 10 -49.29 4.15 -22.55
N LYS A 11 -48.85 3.15 -21.77
CA LYS A 11 -49.55 2.66 -20.58
C LYS A 11 -49.28 3.55 -19.37
N ASP A 12 -49.65 4.81 -19.46
CA ASP A 12 -49.63 5.74 -18.32
C ASP A 12 -50.84 5.44 -17.42
N LEU A 13 -50.62 4.57 -16.43
CA LEU A 13 -51.69 4.07 -15.56
C LEU A 13 -52.12 5.13 -14.55
N VAL A 14 -51.23 6.04 -14.17
CA VAL A 14 -51.57 7.21 -13.33
C VAL A 14 -52.58 8.07 -14.06
N ALA A 15 -52.29 8.45 -15.31
CA ALA A 15 -53.24 9.22 -16.12
C ALA A 15 -54.53 8.44 -16.42
N ARG A 16 -54.46 7.11 -16.61
CA ARG A 16 -55.63 6.24 -16.83
C ARG A 16 -56.56 6.23 -15.61
N ASP A 17 -55.99 6.10 -14.42
CA ASP A 17 -56.72 5.83 -13.17
C ASP A 17 -56.94 7.07 -12.30
N GLU A 18 -56.50 8.25 -12.74
CA GLU A 18 -56.68 9.54 -12.03
C GLU A 18 -58.11 9.76 -11.53
N HIS A 19 -59.11 9.44 -12.37
CA HIS A 19 -60.52 9.56 -12.02
C HIS A 19 -61.00 8.59 -10.93
N LEU A 20 -60.23 7.54 -10.62
CA LEU A 20 -60.47 6.55 -9.58
C LEU A 20 -59.61 6.77 -8.33
N HIS A 21 -58.69 7.75 -8.32
CA HIS A 21 -57.68 7.94 -7.27
C HIS A 21 -58.24 7.84 -5.85
N GLU A 22 -59.25 8.67 -5.51
CA GLU A 22 -59.86 8.67 -4.17
C GLU A 22 -60.51 7.34 -3.81
N SER A 23 -61.13 6.67 -4.79
CA SER A 23 -61.78 5.37 -4.58
C SER A 23 -60.77 4.25 -4.36
N LEU A 24 -59.68 4.21 -5.14
CA LEU A 24 -58.61 3.23 -4.98
C LEU A 24 -57.83 3.46 -3.68
N LYS A 25 -57.60 4.73 -3.31
CA LYS A 25 -56.96 5.09 -2.03
C LYS A 25 -57.82 4.69 -0.83
N ALA A 26 -59.15 4.81 -0.91
CA ALA A 26 -60.05 4.33 0.12
C ALA A 26 -60.10 2.80 0.17
N GLU A 27 -60.16 2.14 -1.00
CA GLU A 27 -60.16 0.68 -1.12
C GLU A 27 -58.89 0.07 -0.52
N ALA A 28 -57.71 0.62 -0.84
CA ALA A 28 -56.42 0.12 -0.38
C ALA A 28 -56.30 0.03 1.15
N LYS A 29 -57.06 0.84 1.91
CA LYS A 29 -57.09 0.77 3.40
C LYS A 29 -57.76 -0.49 3.94
N ALA A 30 -58.59 -1.14 3.14
CA ALA A 30 -59.35 -2.33 3.51
C ALA A 30 -58.76 -3.62 2.91
N LEU A 31 -57.79 -3.52 1.99
CA LEU A 31 -57.16 -4.67 1.35
C LEU A 31 -55.99 -5.21 2.18
N HIS A 32 -55.65 -6.47 1.94
CA HIS A 32 -54.34 -6.99 2.31
C HIS A 32 -53.24 -6.23 1.57
N GLU A 33 -52.06 -6.14 2.20
CA GLU A 33 -50.95 -5.33 1.69
C GLU A 33 -49.67 -6.15 1.52
N ILE A 34 -48.97 -5.85 0.43
CA ILE A 34 -47.60 -6.28 0.18
C ILE A 34 -46.71 -5.06 0.26
N ILE A 35 -45.74 -5.09 1.18
CA ILE A 35 -44.67 -4.10 1.26
C ILE A 35 -43.63 -4.46 0.19
N LEU A 36 -43.41 -3.55 -0.76
CA LEU A 36 -42.53 -3.82 -1.88
C LEU A 36 -41.06 -3.81 -1.47
N THR A 37 -40.25 -4.59 -2.18
CA THR A 37 -38.78 -4.41 -2.16
C THR A 37 -38.37 -3.21 -3.01
N GLU A 38 -37.17 -2.68 -2.82
CA GLU A 38 -36.63 -1.57 -3.63
C GLU A 38 -36.62 -1.88 -5.14
N ARG A 39 -36.37 -3.14 -5.54
CA ARG A 39 -36.42 -3.56 -6.94
C ARG A 39 -37.84 -3.51 -7.48
N GLN A 40 -38.80 -4.07 -6.73
CA GLN A 40 -40.21 -4.08 -7.11
C GLN A 40 -40.79 -2.67 -7.15
N LEU A 41 -40.32 -1.76 -6.29
CA LEU A 41 -40.69 -0.35 -6.30
C LEU A 41 -40.27 0.35 -7.60
N CYS A 42 -39.01 0.18 -8.03
CA CYS A 42 -38.51 0.70 -9.30
C CYS A 42 -39.30 0.14 -10.50
N ASP A 43 -39.61 -1.17 -10.46
CA ASP A 43 -40.36 -1.83 -11.51
C ASP A 43 -41.81 -1.32 -11.56
N LEU A 44 -42.47 -1.22 -10.40
CA LEU A 44 -43.82 -0.69 -10.29
C LEU A 44 -43.89 0.73 -10.82
N GLU A 45 -42.95 1.62 -10.48
CA GLU A 45 -42.94 2.99 -10.99
C GLU A 45 -42.93 3.04 -12.53
N LEU A 46 -42.10 2.21 -13.17
CA LEU A 46 -42.02 2.14 -14.64
C LEU A 46 -43.21 1.42 -15.29
N ILE A 47 -43.92 0.56 -14.55
CA ILE A 47 -45.24 0.06 -14.98
C ILE A 47 -46.27 1.21 -14.90
N LEU A 48 -46.37 1.88 -13.76
CA LEU A 48 -47.38 2.90 -13.49
C LEU A 48 -47.26 4.12 -14.43
N ASN A 49 -46.04 4.58 -14.72
CA ASN A 49 -45.81 5.74 -15.58
C ASN A 49 -45.72 5.39 -17.08
N GLY A 50 -45.83 4.10 -17.44
CA GLY A 50 -45.77 3.64 -18.83
C GLY A 50 -44.36 3.47 -19.41
N GLY A 51 -43.30 3.59 -18.61
CA GLY A 51 -41.93 3.29 -19.00
C GLY A 51 -41.75 1.87 -19.54
N PHE A 52 -42.55 0.90 -19.08
CA PHE A 52 -42.58 -0.49 -19.54
C PHE A 52 -43.70 -0.83 -20.52
N SER A 53 -44.35 0.15 -21.13
CA SER A 53 -45.35 -0.10 -22.20
C SER A 53 -44.83 -1.17 -23.19
N PRO A 54 -45.63 -2.21 -23.50
CA PRO A 54 -47.07 -2.33 -23.26
C PRO A 54 -47.50 -2.93 -21.90
N LEU A 55 -46.58 -3.21 -20.97
CA LEU A 55 -46.97 -3.77 -19.66
C LEU A 55 -47.89 -2.81 -18.90
N GLU A 56 -48.88 -3.40 -18.22
CA GLU A 56 -49.81 -2.70 -17.33
C GLU A 56 -49.98 -3.43 -15.98
N GLY A 57 -49.00 -4.27 -15.64
CA GLY A 57 -48.98 -5.10 -14.45
C GLY A 57 -47.71 -5.94 -14.38
N PHE A 58 -47.60 -6.77 -13.34
CA PHE A 58 -46.53 -7.76 -13.22
C PHE A 58 -46.87 -8.99 -14.04
N LEU A 59 -45.85 -9.61 -14.65
CA LEU A 59 -46.05 -10.72 -15.60
C LEU A 59 -46.73 -11.92 -14.91
N ASN A 60 -47.80 -12.40 -15.53
CA ASN A 60 -48.37 -13.71 -15.23
C ASN A 60 -47.48 -14.84 -15.75
N GLU A 61 -47.78 -16.08 -15.35
CA GLU A 61 -46.94 -17.24 -15.64
C GLU A 61 -46.73 -17.43 -17.16
N SER A 62 -47.77 -17.15 -17.95
CA SER A 62 -47.73 -17.33 -19.39
C SER A 62 -46.80 -16.33 -20.09
N ASP A 63 -46.90 -15.03 -19.72
CA ASP A 63 -46.02 -14.00 -20.22
C ASP A 63 -44.60 -14.18 -19.70
N TYR A 64 -44.42 -14.52 -18.43
CA TYR A 64 -43.12 -14.82 -17.83
C TYR A 64 -42.40 -15.94 -18.58
N LYS A 65 -43.05 -17.10 -18.78
CA LYS A 65 -42.46 -18.24 -19.51
C LYS A 65 -42.08 -17.84 -20.94
N SER A 66 -42.95 -17.09 -21.62
CA SER A 66 -42.69 -16.59 -22.98
C SER A 66 -41.52 -15.60 -23.02
N VAL A 67 -41.39 -14.69 -22.05
CA VAL A 67 -40.28 -13.73 -21.96
C VAL A 67 -38.96 -14.45 -21.69
N VAL A 68 -38.94 -15.39 -20.74
CA VAL A 68 -37.75 -16.18 -20.41
C VAL A 68 -37.26 -16.96 -21.64
N GLN A 69 -38.17 -17.60 -22.38
CA GLN A 69 -37.80 -18.44 -23.52
C GLN A 69 -37.55 -17.67 -24.82
N ASN A 70 -38.39 -16.67 -25.12
CA ASN A 70 -38.54 -16.10 -26.46
C ASN A 70 -38.35 -14.59 -26.54
N LEU A 71 -38.09 -13.92 -25.41
CA LEU A 71 -37.99 -12.45 -25.31
C LEU A 71 -39.28 -11.74 -25.74
N ARG A 72 -40.44 -12.39 -25.59
CA ARG A 72 -41.74 -11.86 -26.02
C ARG A 72 -42.81 -12.10 -24.98
N LEU A 73 -43.76 -11.19 -24.91
CA LEU A 73 -45.06 -11.46 -24.30
C LEU A 73 -45.83 -12.48 -25.14
N THR A 74 -46.85 -13.10 -24.55
CA THR A 74 -47.72 -14.09 -25.21
C THR A 74 -48.44 -13.52 -26.43
N ASN A 75 -48.72 -12.21 -26.44
CA ASN A 75 -49.29 -11.50 -27.60
C ASN A 75 -48.28 -11.25 -28.74
N GLY A 76 -47.04 -11.74 -28.62
CA GLY A 76 -45.98 -11.62 -29.62
C GLY A 76 -45.12 -10.36 -29.49
N THR A 77 -45.50 -9.39 -28.64
CA THR A 77 -44.74 -8.14 -28.48
C THR A 77 -43.38 -8.42 -27.84
N LEU A 78 -42.31 -7.88 -28.44
CA LEU A 78 -40.94 -7.98 -27.92
C LEU A 78 -40.84 -7.38 -26.51
N PHE A 79 -40.43 -8.18 -25.53
CA PHE A 79 -40.14 -7.75 -24.17
C PHE A 79 -39.12 -8.72 -23.54
N PRO A 80 -37.86 -8.32 -23.34
CA PRO A 80 -36.76 -9.28 -23.14
C PRO A 80 -36.45 -9.64 -21.68
N ILE A 81 -36.95 -8.89 -20.70
CA ILE A 81 -36.63 -9.03 -19.26
C ILE A 81 -37.89 -9.38 -18.47
N PRO A 82 -37.88 -10.40 -17.58
CA PRO A 82 -39.02 -10.68 -16.72
C PRO A 82 -39.17 -9.60 -15.64
N VAL A 83 -40.38 -9.05 -15.52
CA VAL A 83 -40.75 -8.06 -14.48
C VAL A 83 -41.86 -8.67 -13.64
N THR A 84 -41.50 -9.18 -12.46
CA THR A 84 -42.37 -10.02 -11.61
C THR A 84 -42.45 -9.48 -10.19
N LEU A 85 -43.55 -9.80 -9.50
CA LEU A 85 -43.74 -9.51 -8.07
C LEU A 85 -43.53 -10.79 -7.28
N ASP A 86 -42.47 -10.85 -6.47
CA ASP A 86 -42.12 -12.04 -5.70
C ASP A 86 -42.55 -11.97 -4.24
N VAL A 87 -43.09 -13.08 -3.72
CA VAL A 87 -43.61 -13.23 -2.35
C VAL A 87 -43.19 -14.55 -1.72
N SER A 88 -43.10 -14.59 -0.39
CA SER A 88 -42.76 -15.81 0.35
C SER A 88 -43.96 -16.76 0.43
N ARG A 89 -43.70 -18.05 0.70
CA ARG A 89 -44.76 -19.00 1.03
C ARG A 89 -45.60 -18.56 2.24
N GLU A 90 -44.95 -17.95 3.24
CA GLU A 90 -45.65 -17.42 4.40
C GLU A 90 -46.61 -16.29 4.01
N ASP A 91 -46.19 -15.37 3.14
CA ASP A 91 -47.03 -14.26 2.67
C ASP A 91 -48.24 -14.75 1.88
N VAL A 92 -48.05 -15.74 0.98
CA VAL A 92 -49.16 -16.35 0.22
C VAL A 92 -50.23 -16.89 1.17
N THR A 93 -49.81 -17.57 2.24
CA THR A 93 -50.73 -18.16 3.22
C THR A 93 -51.35 -17.10 4.14
N ARG A 94 -50.53 -16.17 4.64
CA ARG A 94 -50.92 -15.14 5.62
C ARG A 94 -51.87 -14.10 5.03
N LEU A 95 -51.68 -13.74 3.75
CA LEU A 95 -52.47 -12.75 3.04
C LEU A 95 -53.59 -13.38 2.19
N ASP A 96 -53.76 -14.71 2.26
CA ASP A 96 -54.73 -15.48 1.47
C ASP A 96 -54.70 -15.11 -0.02
N ILE A 97 -53.51 -15.11 -0.61
CA ILE A 97 -53.32 -14.67 -2.01
C ILE A 97 -53.89 -15.75 -2.92
N THR A 98 -54.92 -15.41 -3.71
CA THR A 98 -55.54 -16.31 -4.71
C THR A 98 -55.94 -15.52 -5.98
N PRO A 99 -56.08 -16.18 -7.15
CA PRO A 99 -56.59 -15.53 -8.36
C PRO A 99 -57.93 -14.80 -8.14
N GLY A 100 -58.01 -13.56 -8.62
CA GLY A 100 -59.14 -12.65 -8.44
C GLY A 100 -59.05 -11.75 -7.20
N HIS A 101 -58.17 -12.05 -6.23
CA HIS A 101 -57.97 -11.19 -5.07
C HIS A 101 -57.26 -9.89 -5.46
N ARG A 102 -57.61 -8.83 -4.73
CA ARG A 102 -57.03 -7.49 -4.88
C ARG A 102 -56.15 -7.20 -3.69
N ILE A 103 -54.94 -6.71 -3.95
CA ILE A 103 -53.92 -6.50 -2.92
C ILE A 103 -53.30 -5.11 -3.12
N ALA A 104 -53.16 -4.36 -2.02
CA ALA A 104 -52.49 -3.06 -2.04
C ALA A 104 -50.97 -3.26 -2.08
N LEU A 105 -50.29 -2.51 -2.94
CA LEU A 105 -48.84 -2.47 -3.04
C LEU A 105 -48.33 -1.20 -2.36
N ARG A 106 -47.49 -1.34 -1.32
CA ARG A 106 -47.02 -0.24 -0.48
C ARG A 106 -45.55 0.06 -0.65
N ASP A 107 -45.23 1.34 -0.54
CA ASP A 107 -43.85 1.82 -0.50
C ASP A 107 -43.24 1.54 0.90
N PRO A 108 -42.09 0.85 1.00
CA PRO A 108 -41.44 0.59 2.28
C PRO A 108 -40.84 1.83 2.97
N ARG A 109 -40.80 2.99 2.29
CA ARG A 109 -40.11 4.20 2.77
C ARG A 109 -41.03 5.14 3.53
N ASP A 110 -42.31 5.20 3.16
CA ASP A 110 -43.31 6.10 3.75
C ASP A 110 -44.67 5.41 4.03
N ASP A 111 -44.76 4.09 3.81
CA ASP A 111 -45.97 3.27 4.00
C ASP A 111 -47.17 3.69 3.12
N GLU A 112 -46.97 4.52 2.09
CA GLU A 112 -48.08 4.94 1.23
C GLU A 112 -48.51 3.83 0.25
N PRO A 113 -49.82 3.68 -0.01
CA PRO A 113 -50.32 2.75 -1.03
C PRO A 113 -50.10 3.36 -2.43
N LEU A 114 -49.33 2.65 -3.26
CA LEU A 114 -48.97 3.10 -4.60
C LEU A 114 -49.91 2.58 -5.68
N ALA A 115 -50.36 1.34 -5.52
CA ALA A 115 -51.18 0.67 -6.52
C ALA A 115 -52.01 -0.48 -5.90
N ILE A 116 -52.99 -0.97 -6.65
CA ILE A 116 -53.71 -2.21 -6.34
C ILE A 116 -53.45 -3.20 -7.48
N ILE A 117 -52.93 -4.39 -7.14
CA ILE A 117 -52.81 -5.51 -8.08
C ILE A 117 -54.06 -6.38 -7.99
N THR A 118 -54.62 -6.77 -9.13
CA THR A 118 -55.63 -7.84 -9.21
C THR A 118 -54.92 -9.11 -9.65
N VAL A 119 -54.82 -10.09 -8.74
CA VAL A 119 -54.05 -11.32 -8.95
C VAL A 119 -54.68 -12.16 -10.05
N GLU A 120 -53.91 -12.54 -11.05
CA GLU A 120 -54.31 -13.46 -12.13
C GLU A 120 -53.84 -14.88 -11.85
N ASP A 121 -52.59 -15.02 -11.43
CA ASP A 121 -51.99 -16.30 -11.05
C ASP A 121 -50.89 -16.14 -10.00
N ILE A 122 -50.54 -17.28 -9.40
CA ILE A 122 -49.47 -17.42 -8.42
C ILE A 122 -48.71 -18.67 -8.80
N TYR A 123 -47.43 -18.54 -9.08
CA TYR A 123 -46.64 -19.64 -9.64
C TYR A 123 -45.23 -19.67 -9.08
N GLN A 124 -44.64 -20.86 -9.02
CA GLN A 124 -43.27 -21.04 -8.58
C GLN A 124 -42.34 -21.04 -9.80
N PRO A 125 -41.42 -20.07 -9.94
CA PRO A 125 -40.53 -20.00 -11.09
C PRO A 125 -39.40 -21.04 -10.99
N ASP A 126 -38.97 -21.57 -12.14
CA ASP A 126 -37.69 -22.26 -12.26
C ASP A 126 -36.56 -21.23 -12.33
N ARG A 127 -35.95 -20.94 -11.17
CA ARG A 127 -34.88 -19.95 -11.04
C ARG A 127 -33.59 -20.35 -11.77
N VAL A 128 -33.33 -21.64 -11.96
CA VAL A 128 -32.15 -22.11 -12.71
C VAL A 128 -32.35 -21.80 -14.20
N LEU A 129 -33.55 -22.09 -14.71
CA LEU A 129 -33.92 -21.79 -16.09
C LEU A 129 -33.90 -20.28 -16.35
N GLU A 130 -34.47 -19.48 -15.44
CA GLU A 130 -34.43 -18.02 -15.53
C GLU A 130 -32.98 -17.51 -15.55
N ALA A 131 -32.15 -17.95 -14.60
CA ALA A 131 -30.75 -17.55 -14.54
C ALA A 131 -30.00 -17.85 -15.84
N THR A 132 -30.17 -19.07 -16.36
CA THR A 132 -29.48 -19.52 -17.57
C THR A 132 -29.99 -18.79 -18.82
N LYS A 133 -31.31 -18.64 -18.97
CA LYS A 133 -31.90 -18.08 -20.20
C LYS A 133 -31.87 -16.56 -20.24
N VAL A 134 -31.99 -15.89 -19.10
CA VAL A 134 -32.07 -14.42 -19.00
C VAL A 134 -30.69 -13.81 -18.73
N PHE A 135 -29.89 -14.41 -17.84
CA PHE A 135 -28.58 -13.89 -17.42
C PHE A 135 -27.39 -14.66 -18.02
N GLY A 136 -27.66 -15.60 -18.93
CA GLY A 136 -26.65 -16.36 -19.69
C GLY A 136 -26.07 -17.58 -18.96
N ALA A 137 -26.01 -17.56 -17.63
CA ALA A 137 -25.52 -18.66 -16.82
C ALA A 137 -26.11 -18.63 -15.40
N ASP A 138 -26.21 -19.79 -14.75
CA ASP A 138 -26.49 -19.90 -13.31
C ASP A 138 -25.19 -19.78 -12.50
N ASP A 139 -24.52 -18.63 -12.62
CA ASP A 139 -23.29 -18.31 -11.90
C ASP A 139 -23.55 -17.18 -10.87
N PRO A 140 -23.33 -17.40 -9.56
CA PRO A 140 -23.56 -16.39 -8.52
C PRO A 140 -22.63 -15.17 -8.63
N ALA A 141 -21.56 -15.20 -9.43
CA ALA A 141 -20.79 -14.01 -9.75
C ALA A 141 -21.59 -12.98 -10.58
N HIS A 142 -22.67 -13.41 -11.25
CA HIS A 142 -23.59 -12.49 -11.92
C HIS A 142 -24.50 -11.81 -10.87
N PRO A 143 -24.53 -10.46 -10.77
CA PRO A 143 -25.27 -9.77 -9.70
C PRO A 143 -26.75 -10.14 -9.62
N SER A 144 -27.44 -10.28 -10.76
CA SER A 144 -28.84 -10.69 -10.77
C SER A 144 -29.08 -12.17 -10.48
N VAL A 145 -28.11 -13.06 -10.72
CA VAL A 145 -28.22 -14.46 -10.30
C VAL A 145 -28.06 -14.53 -8.78
N ALA A 146 -27.07 -13.84 -8.21
CA ALA A 146 -26.94 -13.70 -6.76
C ALA A 146 -28.22 -13.14 -6.12
N TYR A 147 -28.84 -12.12 -6.73
CA TYR A 147 -30.10 -11.57 -6.26
C TYR A 147 -31.25 -12.59 -6.37
N LEU A 148 -31.38 -13.28 -7.51
CA LEU A 148 -32.40 -14.32 -7.74
C LEU A 148 -32.30 -15.48 -6.76
N ARG A 149 -31.08 -15.83 -6.32
CA ARG A 149 -30.83 -16.89 -5.34
C ARG A 149 -31.06 -16.44 -3.91
N ASN A 150 -30.55 -15.26 -3.56
CA ASN A 150 -30.41 -14.88 -2.15
C ASN A 150 -31.47 -13.89 -1.66
N LYS A 151 -32.20 -13.22 -2.57
CA LYS A 151 -33.17 -12.16 -2.23
C LYS A 151 -34.58 -12.44 -2.74
N VAL A 152 -34.72 -12.99 -3.94
CA VAL A 152 -36.03 -13.33 -4.52
C VAL A 152 -36.72 -14.44 -3.73
N LYS A 153 -38.01 -14.25 -3.47
CA LYS A 153 -38.89 -15.14 -2.71
C LYS A 153 -39.49 -16.27 -3.56
N ASP A 154 -40.22 -17.17 -2.91
CA ASP A 154 -40.59 -18.49 -3.44
C ASP A 154 -41.51 -18.46 -4.65
N PHE A 155 -42.48 -17.53 -4.68
CA PHE A 155 -43.52 -17.46 -5.69
C PHE A 155 -43.52 -16.11 -6.41
N TYR A 156 -43.97 -16.10 -7.65
CA TYR A 156 -44.32 -14.91 -8.41
C TYR A 156 -45.84 -14.76 -8.48
N ILE A 157 -46.30 -13.51 -8.41
CA ILE A 157 -47.68 -13.09 -8.58
C ILE A 157 -47.79 -12.32 -9.90
N GLY A 158 -48.62 -12.84 -10.81
CA GLY A 158 -49.03 -12.14 -12.01
C GLY A 158 -50.31 -11.36 -11.82
N GLY A 159 -50.44 -10.21 -12.47
CA GLY A 159 -51.70 -9.48 -12.45
C GLY A 159 -51.63 -8.06 -12.95
N SER A 160 -52.76 -7.58 -13.46
CA SER A 160 -52.97 -6.19 -13.83
C SER A 160 -52.98 -5.26 -12.61
N VAL A 161 -52.46 -4.04 -12.81
CA VAL A 161 -52.29 -3.04 -11.75
C VAL A 161 -53.17 -1.81 -12.03
N GLN A 162 -53.76 -1.26 -10.98
CA GLN A 162 -54.40 0.06 -10.97
C GLN A 162 -53.59 1.04 -10.13
N ALA A 163 -53.29 2.22 -10.69
CA ALA A 163 -52.45 3.21 -10.06
C ALA A 163 -53.23 4.02 -9.02
N ILE A 164 -52.63 4.21 -7.85
CA ILE A 164 -53.05 5.24 -6.89
C ILE A 164 -52.13 6.45 -7.07
N GLN A 165 -50.81 6.24 -6.94
CA GLN A 165 -49.80 7.29 -7.10
C GLN A 165 -48.44 6.71 -7.46
N LEU A 166 -47.53 7.56 -7.95
CA LEU A 166 -46.12 7.21 -8.12
C LEU A 166 -45.39 7.24 -6.77
N PRO A 167 -44.25 6.53 -6.63
CA PRO A 167 -43.40 6.66 -5.46
C PRO A 167 -42.96 8.12 -5.26
N THR A 168 -43.00 8.59 -4.01
CA THR A 168 -42.52 9.93 -3.67
C THR A 168 -40.99 9.96 -3.64
N TYR A 169 -40.40 11.00 -4.23
CA TYR A 169 -38.96 11.27 -4.17
C TYR A 169 -38.71 12.68 -3.65
N PHE A 170 -37.68 12.82 -2.82
CA PHE A 170 -37.25 14.11 -2.28
C PHE A 170 -35.96 14.62 -2.96
N ASP A 171 -35.27 13.73 -3.68
CA ASP A 171 -34.04 14.02 -4.40
C ASP A 171 -34.32 14.33 -5.87
N TYR A 172 -33.76 15.43 -6.35
CA TYR A 172 -33.72 15.79 -7.78
C TYR A 172 -35.07 15.74 -8.50
N VAL A 173 -36.16 16.13 -7.83
CA VAL A 173 -37.53 16.05 -8.39
C VAL A 173 -37.66 16.72 -9.77
N ALA A 174 -36.96 17.82 -10.00
CA ALA A 174 -36.96 18.53 -11.30
C ALA A 174 -36.25 17.78 -12.44
N LEU A 175 -35.45 16.76 -12.11
CA LEU A 175 -34.74 15.91 -13.05
C LEU A 175 -35.41 14.55 -13.24
N ARG A 176 -36.40 14.17 -12.41
CA ARG A 176 -37.17 12.93 -12.58
C ARG A 176 -38.34 13.23 -13.52
N TYR A 177 -38.37 12.56 -14.66
CA TYR A 177 -39.43 12.74 -15.66
C TYR A 177 -40.17 11.42 -15.84
N THR A 178 -41.49 11.49 -15.94
CA THR A 178 -42.30 10.43 -16.54
C THR A 178 -42.14 10.43 -18.08
N PRO A 179 -42.48 9.34 -18.76
CA PRO A 179 -42.56 9.31 -20.22
C PRO A 179 -43.43 10.44 -20.80
N ALA A 180 -44.57 10.74 -20.17
CA ALA A 180 -45.48 11.79 -20.62
C ALA A 180 -44.84 13.19 -20.52
N GLU A 181 -44.21 13.51 -19.40
CA GLU A 181 -43.54 14.79 -19.17
C GLU A 181 -42.36 14.99 -20.13
N LEU A 182 -41.54 13.96 -20.33
CA LEU A 182 -40.38 14.07 -21.22
C LEU A 182 -40.80 14.24 -22.69
N ARG A 183 -41.86 13.54 -23.12
CA ARG A 183 -42.47 13.74 -24.44
C ARG A 183 -43.02 15.16 -24.61
N ALA A 184 -43.66 15.71 -23.57
CA ALA A 184 -44.13 17.10 -23.57
C ALA A 184 -42.96 18.09 -23.62
N HIS A 185 -41.87 17.82 -22.89
CA HIS A 185 -40.64 18.60 -22.92
C HIS A 185 -40.02 18.63 -24.32
N PHE A 186 -39.85 17.48 -24.98
CA PHE A 186 -39.36 17.43 -26.36
C PHE A 186 -40.26 18.18 -27.33
N LYS A 187 -41.59 18.09 -27.16
CA LYS A 187 -42.54 18.86 -27.97
C LYS A 187 -42.37 20.37 -27.75
N LYS A 188 -42.22 20.82 -26.50
CA LYS A 188 -42.01 22.24 -26.14
C LYS A 188 -40.75 22.82 -26.78
N LEU A 189 -39.65 22.07 -26.78
CA LEU A 189 -38.39 22.47 -27.40
C LEU A 189 -38.33 22.21 -28.91
N ALA A 190 -39.41 21.70 -29.51
CA ALA A 190 -39.47 21.27 -30.90
C ALA A 190 -38.41 20.20 -31.28
N TRP A 191 -37.99 19.39 -30.32
CA TRP A 191 -37.06 18.28 -30.55
C TRP A 191 -37.77 17.14 -31.27
N ARG A 192 -37.34 16.86 -32.51
CA ARG A 192 -37.89 15.79 -33.35
C ARG A 192 -37.06 14.51 -33.29
N LYS A 193 -35.73 14.66 -33.30
CA LYS A 193 -34.76 13.58 -33.13
C LYS A 193 -34.03 13.77 -31.81
N VAL A 194 -34.02 12.72 -31.01
CA VAL A 194 -33.37 12.65 -29.70
C VAL A 194 -32.58 11.35 -29.62
N VAL A 195 -31.30 11.46 -29.27
CA VAL A 195 -30.37 10.36 -28.98
C VAL A 195 -30.31 10.17 -27.47
N GLY A 196 -30.76 9.00 -27.00
CA GLY A 196 -30.70 8.63 -25.59
C GLY A 196 -29.38 7.97 -25.24
N PHE A 197 -28.77 8.43 -24.14
CA PHE A 197 -27.56 7.85 -23.57
C PHE A 197 -27.87 7.20 -22.21
N GLN A 198 -27.71 5.87 -22.16
CA GLN A 198 -27.77 5.08 -20.92
C GLN A 198 -26.44 5.21 -20.18
N THR A 199 -26.50 5.46 -18.88
CA THR A 199 -25.33 5.26 -18.01
C THR A 199 -25.74 4.96 -16.57
N ARG A 200 -24.89 4.22 -15.88
CA ARG A 200 -24.89 4.01 -14.42
C ARG A 200 -23.58 4.47 -13.78
N ASN A 201 -22.64 4.97 -14.59
CA ASN A 201 -21.30 5.40 -14.18
C ASN A 201 -21.18 6.92 -14.28
N PRO A 202 -20.24 7.54 -13.55
CA PRO A 202 -19.82 8.91 -13.79
C PRO A 202 -19.48 9.13 -15.28
N MET A 203 -19.90 10.27 -15.83
CA MET A 203 -19.51 10.65 -17.18
C MET A 203 -18.20 11.43 -17.17
N HIS A 204 -17.36 11.16 -18.17
CA HIS A 204 -16.05 11.77 -18.39
C HIS A 204 -16.00 12.35 -19.80
N ARG A 205 -14.86 12.92 -20.21
CA ARG A 205 -14.73 13.58 -21.53
C ARG A 205 -15.06 12.66 -22.69
N ALA A 206 -14.57 11.43 -22.67
CA ALA A 206 -14.88 10.43 -23.68
C ALA A 206 -16.41 10.23 -23.87
N HIS A 207 -17.18 10.21 -22.78
CA HIS A 207 -18.64 10.07 -22.82
C HIS A 207 -19.33 11.32 -23.39
N ARG A 208 -18.82 12.52 -23.06
CA ARG A 208 -19.30 13.77 -23.63
C ARG A 208 -19.03 13.80 -25.14
N GLU A 209 -17.81 13.49 -25.58
CA GLU A 209 -17.49 13.52 -27.01
C GLU A 209 -18.29 12.48 -27.80
N LEU A 210 -18.46 11.29 -27.23
CA LEU A 210 -19.31 10.24 -27.78
C LEU A 210 -20.75 10.71 -28.03
N THR A 211 -21.38 11.33 -27.04
CA THR A 211 -22.78 11.77 -27.16
C THR A 211 -22.93 12.97 -28.09
N VAL A 212 -21.99 13.92 -28.07
CA VAL A 212 -21.97 15.05 -29.01
C VAL A 212 -21.74 14.57 -30.45
N ARG A 213 -20.87 13.57 -30.66
CA ARG A 213 -20.65 12.95 -31.97
C ARG A 213 -21.91 12.26 -32.48
N ALA A 214 -22.57 11.45 -31.64
CA ALA A 214 -23.83 10.80 -31.99
C ALA A 214 -24.92 11.81 -32.37
N ALA A 215 -25.04 12.91 -31.61
CA ALA A 215 -25.95 14.01 -31.88
C ALA A 215 -25.70 14.65 -33.25
N ARG A 216 -24.44 14.98 -33.56
CA ARG A 216 -24.04 15.59 -34.83
C ARG A 216 -24.29 14.68 -36.02
N GLN A 217 -23.88 13.41 -35.92
CA GLN A 217 -24.04 12.43 -37.01
C GLN A 217 -25.52 12.16 -37.32
N ARG A 218 -26.39 12.11 -36.30
CA ARG A 218 -27.82 11.84 -36.48
C ARG A 218 -28.67 13.11 -36.61
N GLN A 219 -28.04 14.30 -36.54
CA GLN A 219 -28.71 15.59 -36.51
C GLN A 219 -29.83 15.63 -35.46
N ALA A 220 -29.48 15.23 -34.24
CA ALA A 220 -30.39 15.01 -33.12
C ALA A 220 -29.94 15.78 -31.88
N ASN A 221 -30.85 15.98 -30.93
CA ASN A 221 -30.52 16.44 -29.59
C ASN A 221 -30.13 15.25 -28.70
N VAL A 222 -29.53 15.53 -27.55
CA VAL A 222 -29.06 14.52 -26.61
C VAL A 222 -29.97 14.46 -25.39
N LEU A 223 -30.39 13.25 -25.02
CA LEU A 223 -30.93 12.97 -23.70
C LEU A 223 -29.90 12.15 -22.92
N ILE A 224 -29.32 12.77 -21.90
CA ILE A 224 -28.54 12.06 -20.89
C ILE A 224 -29.53 11.46 -19.91
N HIS A 225 -29.67 10.13 -19.94
CA HIS A 225 -30.74 9.42 -19.25
C HIS A 225 -30.18 8.42 -18.22
N PRO A 226 -29.45 8.87 -17.18
CA PRO A 226 -28.81 7.98 -16.23
C PRO A 226 -29.81 7.22 -15.36
N VAL A 227 -29.41 6.02 -14.93
CA VAL A 227 -30.18 5.22 -13.97
C VAL A 227 -29.92 5.68 -12.54
N VAL A 228 -30.98 5.90 -11.77
CA VAL A 228 -30.92 6.29 -10.34
C VAL A 228 -31.68 5.34 -9.42
N GLY A 229 -32.26 4.26 -9.95
CA GLY A 229 -32.66 3.09 -9.18
C GLY A 229 -31.46 2.17 -8.91
N LEU A 230 -31.73 0.87 -8.76
CA LEU A 230 -30.69 -0.13 -8.51
C LEU A 230 -29.73 -0.29 -9.71
N THR A 231 -28.42 -0.23 -9.45
CA THR A 231 -27.36 -0.46 -10.45
C THR A 231 -26.50 -1.68 -10.06
N LYS A 232 -25.25 -1.78 -10.56
CA LYS A 232 -24.36 -2.87 -10.16
C LYS A 232 -23.86 -2.62 -8.72
N PRO A 233 -23.81 -3.65 -7.85
CA PRO A 233 -23.17 -3.52 -6.54
C PRO A 233 -21.74 -2.98 -6.65
N GLY A 234 -21.43 -1.98 -5.84
CA GLY A 234 -20.13 -1.29 -5.83
C GLY A 234 -19.97 -0.17 -6.88
N ASP A 235 -21.00 0.14 -7.67
CA ASP A 235 -21.04 1.36 -8.46
C ASP A 235 -21.09 2.61 -7.56
N VAL A 236 -20.78 3.77 -8.15
CA VAL A 236 -20.88 5.04 -7.44
C VAL A 236 -22.34 5.34 -7.07
N ASP A 237 -22.58 5.85 -5.86
CA ASP A 237 -23.93 6.20 -5.40
C ASP A 237 -24.60 7.21 -6.34
N HIS A 238 -25.93 7.15 -6.45
CA HIS A 238 -26.62 7.96 -7.45
C HIS A 238 -26.56 9.46 -7.14
N TYR A 239 -26.49 9.87 -5.88
CA TYR A 239 -26.36 11.30 -5.53
C TYR A 239 -25.07 11.89 -6.10
N THR A 240 -23.95 11.19 -5.91
CA THR A 240 -22.66 11.57 -6.49
C THR A 240 -22.70 11.57 -8.00
N ARG A 241 -23.30 10.53 -8.62
CA ARG A 241 -23.42 10.46 -10.08
C ARG A 241 -24.27 11.60 -10.64
N VAL A 242 -25.38 11.94 -10.00
CA VAL A 242 -26.25 13.04 -10.46
C VAL A 242 -25.51 14.37 -10.39
N ARG A 243 -24.79 14.68 -9.29
CA ARG A 243 -23.93 15.87 -9.23
C ARG A 243 -22.87 15.89 -10.33
N VAL A 244 -22.29 14.73 -10.68
CA VAL A 244 -21.37 14.59 -11.82
C VAL A 244 -22.08 14.89 -13.15
N TYR A 245 -23.30 14.38 -13.35
CA TYR A 245 -24.06 14.65 -14.57
C TYR A 245 -24.39 16.14 -14.68
N GLU A 246 -24.85 16.79 -13.61
CA GLU A 246 -25.08 18.23 -13.60
C GLU A 246 -23.80 19.03 -13.93
N ALA A 247 -22.67 18.65 -13.32
CA ALA A 247 -21.38 19.28 -13.59
C ALA A 247 -20.92 19.14 -15.05
N ILE A 248 -21.18 17.99 -15.70
CA ILE A 248 -20.80 17.77 -17.09
C ILE A 248 -21.79 18.39 -18.09
N MET A 249 -23.06 18.62 -17.71
CA MET A 249 -24.05 19.23 -18.60
C MET A 249 -23.61 20.62 -19.08
N ALA A 250 -22.89 21.39 -18.26
CA ALA A 250 -22.31 22.68 -18.63
C ALA A 250 -21.25 22.61 -19.75
N LYS A 251 -20.79 21.41 -20.13
CA LYS A 251 -19.82 21.17 -21.22
C LYS A 251 -20.48 20.82 -22.55
N TYR A 252 -21.80 20.71 -22.60
CA TYR A 252 -22.55 20.59 -23.85
C TYR A 252 -22.83 21.96 -24.45
N PRO A 253 -22.91 22.07 -25.79
CA PRO A 253 -23.43 23.28 -26.43
C PRO A 253 -24.83 23.62 -25.89
N ASN A 254 -25.09 24.92 -25.68
CA ASN A 254 -26.36 25.39 -25.13
C ASN A 254 -27.55 24.86 -25.93
N GLY A 255 -28.51 24.25 -25.24
CA GLY A 255 -29.73 23.71 -25.83
C GLY A 255 -29.57 22.39 -26.60
N MET A 256 -28.37 21.78 -26.64
CA MET A 256 -28.15 20.49 -27.32
C MET A 256 -28.55 19.28 -26.48
N GLY A 257 -28.36 19.36 -25.15
CA GLY A 257 -28.53 18.24 -24.23
C GLY A 257 -29.54 18.53 -23.12
N HIS A 258 -30.26 17.50 -22.70
CA HIS A 258 -31.14 17.53 -21.52
C HIS A 258 -30.81 16.35 -20.59
N LEU A 259 -30.91 16.57 -19.28
CA LEU A 259 -30.68 15.55 -18.25
C LEU A 259 -32.04 15.12 -17.67
N ALA A 260 -32.32 13.82 -17.69
CA ALA A 260 -33.48 13.23 -17.03
C ALA A 260 -33.07 11.93 -16.32
N LEU A 261 -33.54 11.71 -15.11
CA LEU A 261 -33.20 10.54 -14.30
C LEU A 261 -34.20 9.41 -14.55
N LEU A 262 -33.68 8.18 -14.66
CA LEU A 262 -34.48 6.98 -14.87
C LEU A 262 -34.50 6.12 -13.60
N PRO A 263 -35.65 5.88 -12.96
CA PRO A 263 -35.78 5.04 -11.77
C PRO A 263 -35.79 3.54 -12.13
N LEU A 264 -34.85 3.10 -12.98
CA LEU A 264 -34.73 1.71 -13.40
C LEU A 264 -33.96 0.90 -12.36
N ALA A 265 -34.44 -0.30 -12.04
CA ALA A 265 -33.61 -1.33 -11.42
C ALA A 265 -32.93 -2.18 -12.50
N MET A 266 -31.64 -1.95 -12.73
CA MET A 266 -30.87 -2.69 -13.73
C MET A 266 -30.70 -4.17 -13.33
N ARG A 267 -30.66 -5.04 -14.34
CA ARG A 267 -30.43 -6.49 -14.16
C ARG A 267 -29.00 -6.90 -14.49
N MET A 268 -28.20 -6.01 -15.04
CA MET A 268 -26.91 -6.34 -15.64
C MET A 268 -26.99 -7.53 -16.63
N ALA A 269 -28.09 -7.65 -17.37
CA ALA A 269 -28.39 -8.75 -18.28
C ALA A 269 -27.92 -8.50 -19.72
N GLY A 270 -26.87 -7.68 -19.88
CA GLY A 270 -26.14 -7.45 -21.12
C GLY A 270 -27.05 -7.27 -22.34
N PRO A 271 -27.01 -8.18 -23.33
CA PRO A 271 -27.80 -8.07 -24.56
C PRO A 271 -29.32 -7.94 -24.35
N ARG A 272 -29.92 -8.75 -23.48
CA ARG A 272 -31.37 -8.68 -23.24
C ARG A 272 -31.76 -7.34 -22.64
N GLU A 273 -30.94 -6.82 -21.74
CA GLU A 273 -31.16 -5.51 -21.12
C GLU A 273 -30.87 -4.35 -22.09
N ALA A 274 -30.01 -4.51 -23.09
CA ALA A 274 -29.85 -3.51 -24.15
C ALA A 274 -31.14 -3.34 -24.99
N VAL A 275 -31.79 -4.45 -25.35
CA VAL A 275 -33.11 -4.45 -26.01
C VAL A 275 -34.16 -3.82 -25.08
N TRP A 276 -34.13 -4.14 -23.79
CA TRP A 276 -35.03 -3.56 -22.80
C TRP A 276 -34.87 -2.04 -22.68
N HIS A 277 -33.63 -1.57 -22.58
CA HIS A 277 -33.32 -0.15 -22.56
C HIS A 277 -33.81 0.58 -23.81
N ALA A 278 -33.73 -0.04 -24.99
CA ALA A 278 -34.25 0.53 -26.22
C ALA A 278 -35.79 0.70 -26.16
N ILE A 279 -36.51 -0.31 -25.65
CA ILE A 279 -37.96 -0.24 -25.41
C ILE A 279 -38.31 0.88 -24.42
N ILE A 280 -37.61 0.93 -23.28
CA ILE A 280 -37.82 1.98 -22.28
C ILE A 280 -37.60 3.36 -22.90
N ARG A 281 -36.47 3.57 -23.60
CA ARG A 281 -36.16 4.89 -24.19
C ARG A 281 -37.16 5.28 -25.26
N LYS A 282 -37.63 4.33 -26.07
CA LYS A 282 -38.75 4.55 -27.00
C LYS A 282 -40.00 5.01 -26.27
N ASN A 283 -40.37 4.38 -25.15
CA ASN A 283 -41.51 4.77 -24.33
C ASN A 283 -41.36 6.20 -23.79
N PHE A 284 -40.14 6.63 -23.46
CA PHE A 284 -39.83 8.02 -23.08
C PHE A 284 -39.72 9.01 -24.27
N GLY A 285 -39.98 8.56 -25.50
CA GLY A 285 -40.03 9.41 -26.70
C GLY A 285 -38.68 9.57 -27.40
N VAL A 286 -37.67 8.80 -27.05
CA VAL A 286 -36.36 8.79 -27.71
C VAL A 286 -36.45 8.10 -29.07
N THR A 287 -35.74 8.65 -30.05
CA THR A 287 -35.73 8.15 -31.45
C THR A 287 -34.50 7.33 -31.80
N HIS A 288 -33.37 7.62 -31.15
CA HIS A 288 -32.10 6.97 -31.38
C HIS A 288 -31.51 6.55 -30.04
N PHE A 289 -30.93 5.35 -29.93
CA PHE A 289 -30.39 4.87 -28.67
C PHE A 289 -28.95 4.41 -28.83
N ILE A 290 -28.06 4.95 -28.00
CA ILE A 290 -26.66 4.57 -27.99
C ILE A 290 -26.50 3.20 -27.34
N VAL A 291 -25.84 2.28 -28.04
CA VAL A 291 -25.44 0.97 -27.50
C VAL A 291 -23.92 0.86 -27.65
N GLY A 292 -23.23 0.88 -26.52
CA GLY A 292 -21.76 0.85 -26.47
C GLY A 292 -21.18 -0.56 -26.39
N ARG A 293 -19.87 -0.63 -26.13
CA ARG A 293 -19.17 -1.87 -25.76
C ARG A 293 -19.63 -2.35 -24.39
N ASP A 294 -19.86 -3.66 -24.24
CA ASP A 294 -20.25 -4.32 -22.98
C ASP A 294 -21.49 -3.67 -22.32
N HIS A 295 -22.46 -3.30 -23.15
CA HIS A 295 -23.65 -2.54 -22.71
C HIS A 295 -24.46 -3.34 -21.69
N ALA A 296 -24.62 -2.79 -20.49
CA ALA A 296 -25.27 -3.43 -19.35
C ALA A 296 -24.63 -4.78 -18.92
N GLY A 297 -23.35 -5.00 -19.24
CA GLY A 297 -22.60 -6.18 -18.79
C GLY A 297 -22.12 -6.09 -17.33
N PRO A 298 -22.10 -7.22 -16.59
CA PRO A 298 -21.57 -7.28 -15.23
C PRO A 298 -20.05 -7.52 -15.20
N GLY A 299 -19.40 -7.74 -16.34
CA GLY A 299 -17.98 -8.06 -16.44
C GLY A 299 -17.74 -9.57 -16.44
N LYS A 300 -16.86 -10.03 -15.55
CA LYS A 300 -16.34 -11.41 -15.54
C LYS A 300 -17.08 -12.32 -14.56
N ASN A 301 -17.16 -13.61 -14.92
CA ASN A 301 -17.74 -14.70 -14.16
C ASN A 301 -16.76 -15.31 -13.14
N SER A 302 -17.19 -16.34 -12.42
CA SER A 302 -16.39 -17.03 -11.38
C SER A 302 -15.09 -17.67 -11.91
N GLN A 303 -15.01 -17.91 -13.23
CA GLN A 303 -13.85 -18.47 -13.92
C GLN A 303 -12.96 -17.40 -14.58
N GLY A 304 -13.27 -16.11 -14.39
CA GLY A 304 -12.50 -14.99 -14.96
C GLY A 304 -12.80 -14.70 -16.44
N LYS A 305 -13.85 -15.28 -17.01
CA LYS A 305 -14.32 -15.03 -18.40
C LYS A 305 -15.45 -14.00 -18.40
N ASP A 306 -15.52 -13.15 -19.42
CA ASP A 306 -16.62 -12.19 -19.56
C ASP A 306 -17.97 -12.93 -19.72
N PHE A 307 -19.01 -12.43 -19.04
CA PHE A 307 -20.37 -12.98 -19.10
C PHE A 307 -20.99 -12.86 -20.49
N TYR A 308 -20.72 -11.74 -21.15
CA TYR A 308 -21.16 -11.43 -22.51
C TYR A 308 -19.96 -10.94 -23.31
N GLY A 309 -19.96 -11.20 -24.62
CA GLY A 309 -18.98 -10.60 -25.51
C GLY A 309 -19.17 -9.08 -25.60
N PRO A 310 -18.10 -8.35 -25.99
CA PRO A 310 -18.08 -6.89 -25.97
C PRO A 310 -19.14 -6.22 -26.87
N TYR A 311 -19.67 -6.93 -27.88
CA TYR A 311 -20.64 -6.38 -28.84
C TYR A 311 -21.94 -7.18 -28.96
N ASP A 312 -22.13 -8.25 -28.17
CA ASP A 312 -23.33 -9.10 -28.17
C ASP A 312 -24.63 -8.28 -28.00
N ALA A 313 -24.55 -7.18 -27.24
CA ALA A 313 -25.66 -6.26 -27.05
C ALA A 313 -26.03 -5.50 -28.33
N GLN A 314 -25.04 -5.07 -29.10
CA GLN A 314 -25.29 -4.40 -30.39
C GLN A 314 -25.89 -5.39 -31.39
N GLU A 315 -25.38 -6.63 -31.42
CA GLU A 315 -25.89 -7.69 -32.28
C GLU A 315 -27.38 -7.99 -31.99
N LEU A 316 -27.75 -8.13 -30.71
CA LEU A 316 -29.12 -8.43 -30.35
C LEU A 316 -30.07 -7.25 -30.61
N VAL A 317 -29.65 -6.01 -30.35
CA VAL A 317 -30.46 -4.83 -30.67
C VAL A 317 -30.63 -4.67 -32.18
N ALA A 318 -29.57 -4.90 -32.98
CA ALA A 318 -29.64 -4.88 -34.43
C ALA A 318 -30.60 -5.95 -34.98
N LYS A 319 -30.59 -7.16 -34.41
CA LYS A 319 -31.52 -8.25 -34.77
C LYS A 319 -32.99 -7.83 -34.67
N TYR A 320 -33.34 -7.02 -33.67
CA TYR A 320 -34.73 -6.59 -33.42
C TYR A 320 -35.03 -5.15 -33.89
N HIS A 321 -34.17 -4.57 -34.74
CA HIS A 321 -34.33 -3.20 -35.24
C HIS A 321 -35.73 -2.91 -35.78
N GLU A 322 -36.25 -3.79 -36.65
CA GLU A 322 -37.55 -3.64 -37.31
C GLU A 322 -38.73 -3.66 -36.34
N GLU A 323 -38.61 -4.34 -35.20
CA GLU A 323 -39.68 -4.42 -34.19
C GLU A 323 -39.57 -3.32 -33.14
N LEU A 324 -38.33 -2.91 -32.82
CA LEU A 324 -38.07 -1.88 -31.84
C LEU A 324 -38.50 -0.51 -32.35
N HIS A 325 -38.38 -0.20 -33.65
CA HIS A 325 -38.65 1.13 -34.20
C HIS A 325 -37.94 2.27 -33.43
N ILE A 326 -36.69 2.02 -33.04
CA ILE A 326 -35.77 3.01 -32.46
C ILE A 326 -34.41 2.75 -33.10
N GLU A 327 -33.78 3.80 -33.62
CA GLU A 327 -32.53 3.65 -34.37
C GLU A 327 -31.37 3.44 -33.40
N MET A 328 -30.69 2.30 -33.48
CA MET A 328 -29.47 2.07 -32.70
C MET A 328 -28.35 2.97 -33.24
N VAL A 329 -27.65 3.65 -32.34
CA VAL A 329 -26.37 4.29 -32.62
C VAL A 329 -25.28 3.40 -32.02
N PRO A 330 -24.68 2.48 -32.82
CA PRO A 330 -23.57 1.68 -32.34
C PRO A 330 -22.38 2.58 -32.05
N PHE A 331 -21.63 2.26 -31.00
CA PHE A 331 -20.43 3.03 -30.67
C PHE A 331 -19.28 2.13 -30.21
N GLN A 332 -18.12 2.34 -30.82
CA GLN A 332 -16.85 1.71 -30.47
C GLN A 332 -16.18 2.46 -29.32
N GLN A 333 -15.31 1.84 -28.54
CA GLN A 333 -14.66 2.55 -27.42
C GLN A 333 -13.97 3.85 -27.88
N MET A 334 -14.22 4.97 -27.20
CA MET A 334 -13.46 6.21 -27.41
C MET A 334 -12.09 6.10 -26.75
N THR A 335 -11.05 6.57 -27.42
CA THR A 335 -9.72 6.74 -26.84
C THR A 335 -9.18 8.15 -27.11
N TYR A 336 -8.25 8.62 -26.28
CA TYR A 336 -7.63 9.94 -26.39
C TYR A 336 -6.34 9.86 -27.18
N LEU A 337 -6.15 10.75 -28.17
CA LEU A 337 -4.94 10.88 -28.97
C LEU A 337 -4.13 12.10 -28.50
N PRO A 338 -3.00 11.91 -27.78
CA PRO A 338 -2.22 13.02 -27.25
C PRO A 338 -1.62 13.93 -28.33
N SER A 339 -1.32 13.40 -29.51
CA SER A 339 -0.72 14.16 -30.60
C SER A 339 -1.65 15.21 -31.20
N THR A 340 -2.96 15.02 -31.08
CA THR A 340 -3.98 15.92 -31.66
C THR A 340 -4.89 16.54 -30.61
N ASP A 341 -4.81 16.13 -29.34
CA ASP A 341 -5.72 16.53 -28.26
C ASP A 341 -7.20 16.27 -28.62
N GLU A 342 -7.47 15.09 -29.19
CA GLU A 342 -8.80 14.69 -29.66
C GLU A 342 -9.19 13.29 -29.17
N TYR A 343 -10.49 12.98 -29.24
CA TYR A 343 -11.01 11.64 -28.98
C TYR A 343 -11.53 11.03 -30.27
N GLN A 344 -11.10 9.80 -30.55
CA GLN A 344 -11.58 9.05 -31.71
C GLN A 344 -12.02 7.64 -31.30
N PRO A 345 -13.00 7.06 -32.01
CA PRO A 345 -13.31 5.65 -31.91
C PRO A 345 -12.07 4.82 -32.24
N VAL A 346 -11.84 3.75 -31.48
CA VAL A 346 -10.65 2.89 -31.63
C VAL A 346 -10.44 2.33 -33.04
N ASP A 347 -11.51 2.17 -33.83
CA ASP A 347 -11.47 1.70 -35.21
C ASP A 347 -11.12 2.79 -36.24
N GLU A 348 -11.17 4.06 -35.85
CA GLU A 348 -10.78 5.22 -36.68
C GLU A 348 -9.38 5.74 -36.36
N VAL A 349 -8.73 5.21 -35.30
CA VAL A 349 -7.38 5.62 -34.89
C VAL A 349 -6.34 5.19 -35.93
N PRO A 350 -5.48 6.10 -36.44
CA PRO A 350 -4.42 5.75 -37.38
C PRO A 350 -3.47 4.68 -36.80
N GLN A 351 -3.09 3.70 -37.62
CA GLN A 351 -2.21 2.61 -37.18
C GLN A 351 -0.88 3.18 -36.67
N GLY A 352 -0.50 2.80 -35.44
CA GLY A 352 0.72 3.29 -34.78
C GLY A 352 0.57 4.63 -34.05
N ALA A 353 -0.59 5.28 -34.09
CA ALA A 353 -0.86 6.46 -33.28
C ALA A 353 -0.88 6.11 -31.79
N GLN A 354 -0.29 6.99 -30.96
CA GLN A 354 -0.33 6.83 -29.52
C GLN A 354 -1.74 7.12 -28.99
N THR A 355 -2.24 6.23 -28.14
CA THR A 355 -3.53 6.38 -27.48
C THR A 355 -3.35 6.32 -25.97
N LEU A 356 -4.07 7.16 -25.22
CA LEU A 356 -4.14 7.06 -23.76
C LEU A 356 -5.57 6.74 -23.33
N ASP A 357 -5.68 5.95 -22.27
CA ASP A 357 -6.93 5.64 -21.59
C ASP A 357 -6.66 5.43 -20.09
N ILE A 358 -7.67 5.65 -19.27
CA ILE A 358 -7.61 5.36 -17.83
C ILE A 358 -8.73 4.38 -17.50
N SER A 359 -8.33 3.18 -17.09
CA SER A 359 -9.27 2.16 -16.62
C SER A 359 -9.99 2.62 -15.34
N GLY A 360 -11.20 2.09 -15.09
CA GLY A 360 -11.92 2.35 -13.84
C GLY A 360 -11.13 1.94 -12.57
N THR A 361 -10.25 0.94 -12.67
CA THR A 361 -9.36 0.55 -11.57
C THR A 361 -8.29 1.61 -11.31
N GLU A 362 -7.67 2.15 -12.36
CA GLU A 362 -6.69 3.24 -12.25
C GLU A 362 -7.35 4.54 -11.77
N LEU A 363 -8.56 4.87 -12.25
CA LEU A 363 -9.32 6.02 -11.74
C LEU A 363 -9.58 5.90 -10.23
N ARG A 364 -10.06 4.73 -9.77
CA ARG A 364 -10.27 4.47 -8.33
C ARG A 364 -8.97 4.56 -7.53
N LYS A 365 -7.84 4.08 -8.09
CA LYS A 365 -6.51 4.24 -7.48
C LYS A 365 -6.18 5.72 -7.29
N ARG A 366 -6.34 6.56 -8.32
CA ARG A 366 -6.05 8.00 -8.27
C ARG A 366 -6.98 8.79 -7.35
N LEU A 367 -8.26 8.41 -7.29
CA LEU A 367 -9.20 8.96 -6.29
C LEU A 367 -8.72 8.62 -4.87
N ARG A 368 -8.37 7.34 -4.64
CA ARG A 368 -7.92 6.83 -3.33
C ARG A 368 -6.57 7.41 -2.88
N THR A 369 -5.60 7.58 -3.77
CA THR A 369 -4.26 8.09 -3.42
C THR A 369 -4.17 9.60 -3.43
N GLY A 370 -5.16 10.31 -3.98
CA GLY A 370 -5.06 11.74 -4.22
C GLY A 370 -4.24 12.12 -5.46
N ALA A 371 -3.67 11.14 -6.19
CA ALA A 371 -2.89 11.40 -7.40
C ALA A 371 -3.71 12.16 -8.45
N PRO A 372 -3.10 13.06 -9.23
CA PRO A 372 -3.81 13.91 -10.19
C PRO A 372 -4.54 13.05 -11.23
N ILE A 373 -5.78 13.43 -11.56
CA ILE A 373 -6.54 12.86 -12.67
C ILE A 373 -6.34 13.81 -13.84
N PRO A 374 -5.81 13.36 -14.99
CA PRO A 374 -5.52 14.25 -16.09
C PRO A 374 -6.77 14.95 -16.59
N ASP A 375 -6.60 16.21 -16.99
CA ASP A 375 -7.66 17.04 -17.54
C ASP A 375 -8.21 16.44 -18.85
N TRP A 376 -7.38 15.83 -19.69
CA TRP A 376 -7.79 15.06 -20.86
C TRP A 376 -8.58 13.80 -20.51
N PHE A 377 -8.62 13.32 -19.27
CA PHE A 377 -9.51 12.21 -18.93
C PHE A 377 -10.89 12.71 -18.53
N SER A 378 -10.93 13.67 -17.59
CA SER A 378 -12.18 14.18 -17.01
C SER A 378 -12.08 15.67 -16.71
N TYR A 379 -13.20 16.38 -16.81
CA TYR A 379 -13.26 17.80 -16.46
C TYR A 379 -13.03 18.02 -14.96
N ASP A 380 -12.39 19.14 -14.59
CA ASP A 380 -12.07 19.47 -13.19
C ASP A 380 -13.29 19.48 -12.28
N ALA A 381 -14.41 20.05 -12.74
CA ALA A 381 -15.65 20.08 -11.97
C ALA A 381 -16.15 18.66 -11.66
N VAL A 382 -16.05 17.74 -12.63
CA VAL A 382 -16.42 16.33 -12.43
C VAL A 382 -15.46 15.64 -11.46
N VAL A 383 -14.15 15.86 -11.62
CA VAL A 383 -13.13 15.29 -10.72
C VAL A 383 -13.33 15.79 -9.29
N LYS A 384 -13.62 17.08 -9.11
CA LYS A 384 -13.91 17.68 -7.81
C LYS A 384 -15.11 16.99 -7.15
N THR A 385 -16.24 16.89 -7.84
CA THR A 385 -17.43 16.19 -7.32
C THR A 385 -17.15 14.73 -6.95
N LEU A 386 -16.34 14.03 -7.76
CA LEU A 386 -15.95 12.66 -7.43
C LEU A 386 -15.07 12.59 -6.17
N ARG A 387 -14.15 13.53 -5.98
CA ARG A 387 -13.29 13.57 -4.78
C ARG A 387 -14.03 13.97 -3.50
N GLU A 388 -15.09 14.76 -3.60
CA GLU A 388 -15.94 15.10 -2.45
C GLU A 388 -16.63 13.86 -1.86
N SER A 389 -16.96 12.87 -2.71
CA SER A 389 -17.65 11.63 -2.28
C SER A 389 -16.70 10.44 -2.12
N TYR A 390 -15.57 10.46 -2.83
CA TYR A 390 -14.47 9.49 -2.70
C TYR A 390 -13.17 10.21 -2.36
N PRO A 391 -13.04 10.69 -1.10
CA PRO A 391 -11.86 11.42 -0.68
C PRO A 391 -10.62 10.50 -0.68
N PRO A 392 -9.40 11.07 -0.78
CA PRO A 392 -8.17 10.30 -0.63
C PRO A 392 -8.07 9.62 0.74
N ARG A 393 -7.27 8.56 0.86
CA ARG A 393 -7.07 7.80 2.11
C ARG A 393 -6.71 8.67 3.31
N ALA A 394 -5.91 9.71 3.09
CA ALA A 394 -5.54 10.69 4.12
C ALA A 394 -6.77 11.39 4.77
N GLN A 395 -7.90 11.44 4.07
CA GLN A 395 -9.15 12.08 4.50
C GLN A 395 -10.29 11.07 4.79
N GLN A 396 -10.14 9.79 4.42
CA GLN A 396 -11.15 8.75 4.66
C GLN A 396 -11.10 8.26 6.09
N GLY A 397 -12.25 8.10 6.77
CA GLY A 397 -12.32 7.47 8.08
C GLY A 397 -11.86 6.00 8.09
N PHE A 398 -11.60 5.47 9.27
CA PHE A 398 -11.24 4.06 9.46
C PHE A 398 -11.63 3.57 10.86
N VAL A 399 -11.70 2.26 11.03
CA VAL A 399 -11.95 1.58 12.30
C VAL A 399 -10.76 0.69 12.63
N ILE A 400 -10.11 0.95 13.77
CA ILE A 400 -9.18 0.02 14.43
C ILE A 400 -10.00 -0.78 15.43
N PHE A 401 -10.17 -2.07 15.18
CA PHE A 401 -10.95 -2.98 15.99
C PHE A 401 -10.02 -3.92 16.77
N LEU A 402 -9.80 -3.61 18.04
CA LEU A 402 -9.03 -4.42 18.98
C LEU A 402 -9.94 -5.47 19.62
N THR A 403 -9.51 -6.72 19.61
CA THR A 403 -10.19 -7.85 20.26
C THR A 403 -9.20 -8.65 21.10
N GLY A 404 -9.63 -9.13 22.26
CA GLY A 404 -8.77 -9.83 23.20
C GLY A 404 -9.48 -10.13 24.51
N LEU A 405 -8.86 -10.97 25.34
CA LEU A 405 -9.33 -11.26 26.68
C LEU A 405 -9.48 -9.99 27.54
N TYR A 406 -10.27 -10.08 28.61
CA TYR A 406 -10.30 -9.00 29.60
C TYR A 406 -8.89 -8.79 30.15
N ASN A 407 -8.46 -7.53 30.26
CA ASN A 407 -7.15 -7.15 30.75
C ASN A 407 -5.94 -7.64 29.91
N SER A 408 -6.14 -7.96 28.63
CA SER A 408 -5.07 -8.30 27.67
C SER A 408 -4.22 -7.10 27.21
N GLY A 409 -4.35 -5.94 27.86
CA GLY A 409 -3.70 -4.69 27.45
C GLY A 409 -4.38 -3.95 26.28
N LYS A 410 -5.40 -4.52 25.63
CA LYS A 410 -6.14 -3.91 24.50
C LYS A 410 -6.66 -2.50 24.79
N ASP A 411 -7.12 -2.23 26.01
CA ASP A 411 -7.65 -0.91 26.41
C ASP A 411 -6.53 0.13 26.55
N THR A 412 -5.35 -0.29 27.01
CA THR A 412 -4.16 0.57 27.12
C THR A 412 -3.61 0.87 25.73
N ILE A 413 -3.55 -0.13 24.84
CA ILE A 413 -3.21 0.05 23.42
C ILE A 413 -4.17 1.04 22.77
N ALA A 414 -5.48 0.88 22.98
CA ALA A 414 -6.49 1.75 22.41
C ALA A 414 -6.33 3.22 22.84
N LYS A 415 -6.04 3.47 24.12
CA LYS A 415 -5.78 4.83 24.65
C LYS A 415 -4.48 5.42 24.09
N ALA A 416 -3.42 4.63 23.98
CA ALA A 416 -2.15 5.08 23.41
C ALA A 416 -2.29 5.42 21.91
N LEU A 417 -3.01 4.59 21.15
CA LEU A 417 -3.39 4.88 19.76
C LEU A 417 -4.21 6.17 19.65
N GLN A 418 -5.16 6.40 20.58
CA GLN A 418 -5.96 7.63 20.59
C GLN A 418 -5.07 8.88 20.74
N VAL A 419 -4.14 8.86 21.70
CA VAL A 419 -3.19 9.97 21.91
C VAL A 419 -2.35 10.20 20.65
N THR A 420 -1.80 9.13 20.08
CA THR A 420 -0.95 9.18 18.88
C THR A 420 -1.68 9.76 17.68
N LEU A 421 -2.91 9.31 17.41
CA LEU A 421 -3.72 9.81 16.29
C LEU A 421 -4.20 11.25 16.52
N ASN A 422 -4.48 11.64 17.77
CA ASN A 422 -4.77 13.04 18.10
C ASN A 422 -3.55 13.94 17.91
N GLN A 423 -2.36 13.47 18.27
CA GLN A 423 -1.10 14.19 18.05
C GLN A 423 -0.81 14.39 16.55
N GLN A 424 -1.10 13.38 15.72
CA GLN A 424 -0.98 13.50 14.27
C GLN A 424 -1.92 14.57 13.68
N GLY A 425 -3.08 14.80 14.31
CA GLY A 425 -3.98 15.93 13.98
C GLY A 425 -4.79 15.80 12.69
N GLY A 426 -4.74 14.66 12.00
CA GLY A 426 -5.38 14.51 10.68
C GLY A 426 -6.92 14.43 10.69
N ARG A 427 -7.54 14.12 11.84
CA ARG A 427 -9.00 13.91 11.99
C ARG A 427 -9.42 13.78 13.46
N SER A 428 -10.72 13.81 13.71
CA SER A 428 -11.27 13.45 15.02
C SER A 428 -11.09 11.97 15.32
N VAL A 429 -10.70 11.66 16.55
CA VAL A 429 -10.53 10.29 17.04
C VAL A 429 -11.63 9.95 18.05
N SER A 430 -12.38 8.87 17.79
CA SER A 430 -13.41 8.35 18.68
C SER A 430 -12.94 7.04 19.31
N LEU A 431 -12.86 7.00 20.64
CA LEU A 431 -12.46 5.83 21.39
C LEU A 431 -13.70 5.14 22.00
N LEU A 432 -13.95 3.90 21.57
CA LEU A 432 -15.04 3.04 22.00
C LEU A 432 -14.48 1.85 22.78
N LEU A 433 -14.15 2.05 24.05
CA LEU A 433 -13.73 0.97 24.93
C LEU A 433 -14.92 0.06 25.24
N GLY A 434 -14.70 -1.25 25.30
CA GLY A 434 -15.76 -2.22 25.64
C GLY A 434 -16.44 -1.96 26.99
N ASP A 435 -15.73 -1.29 27.90
CA ASP A 435 -16.27 -0.87 29.21
C ASP A 435 -16.96 0.51 29.16
N GLY A 436 -16.68 1.34 28.15
CA GLY A 436 -17.17 2.73 28.02
C GLY A 436 -18.53 2.87 27.34
N LEU A 437 -19.05 1.81 26.71
CA LEU A 437 -20.45 1.71 26.27
C LEU A 437 -21.37 1.21 27.39
N ARG A 438 -20.88 1.18 28.63
CA ARG A 438 -21.65 0.97 29.85
C ARG A 438 -21.85 2.34 30.53
N PRO A 439 -22.92 3.09 30.27
CA PRO A 439 -23.28 4.25 31.09
C PRO A 439 -23.57 3.85 32.55
N GLU A 440 -23.80 2.55 32.78
CA GLU A 440 -24.13 1.93 34.05
C GLU A 440 -22.90 1.18 34.58
N LEU A 441 -21.96 1.89 35.19
CA LEU A 441 -21.00 1.27 36.12
C LEU A 441 -21.70 0.93 37.45
N ASP A 442 -22.76 0.14 37.32
CA ASP A 442 -23.46 -0.73 38.28
C ASP A 442 -24.08 -1.97 37.55
N GLY A 443 -23.93 -2.10 36.22
CA GLY A 443 -24.45 -3.22 35.44
C GLY A 443 -23.59 -4.47 35.60
N SER A 444 -24.17 -5.52 36.15
CA SER A 444 -23.55 -6.83 36.40
C SER A 444 -22.95 -7.45 35.12
N PHE A 445 -21.93 -8.31 35.27
CA PHE A 445 -21.51 -9.23 34.19
C PHE A 445 -22.62 -10.26 33.86
N ASP A 446 -23.74 -10.27 34.59
CA ASP A 446 -24.93 -11.09 34.36
C ASP A 446 -25.83 -10.56 33.22
N ILE A 447 -25.25 -10.28 32.06
CA ILE A 447 -26.03 -10.10 30.83
C ILE A 447 -25.99 -11.36 29.98
N SER A 448 -27.07 -11.64 29.27
CA SER A 448 -27.17 -12.83 28.42
C SER A 448 -26.22 -12.74 27.22
N ALA A 449 -25.91 -13.89 26.60
CA ALA A 449 -25.13 -13.93 25.36
C ALA A 449 -25.80 -13.13 24.23
N GLU A 450 -27.15 -13.12 24.18
CA GLU A 450 -27.92 -12.35 23.21
C GLU A 450 -27.77 -10.83 23.42
N GLU A 451 -27.79 -10.35 24.66
CA GLU A 451 -27.56 -8.94 24.98
C GLU A 451 -26.13 -8.50 24.67
N ARG A 452 -25.13 -9.37 24.92
CA ARG A 452 -23.75 -9.12 24.50
C ARG A 452 -23.64 -8.96 22.99
N ALA A 453 -24.27 -9.84 22.22
CA ALA A 453 -24.29 -9.76 20.75
C ALA A 453 -24.93 -8.45 20.27
N LYS A 454 -26.10 -8.05 20.83
CA LYS A 454 -26.75 -6.77 20.51
C LYS A 454 -25.88 -5.55 20.82
N ASN A 455 -25.12 -5.58 21.92
CA ASN A 455 -24.19 -4.48 22.25
C ASN A 455 -23.03 -4.39 21.27
N LEU A 456 -22.53 -5.53 20.77
CA LEU A 456 -21.50 -5.57 19.73
C LEU A 456 -22.04 -5.05 18.39
N GLU A 457 -23.27 -5.40 18.02
CA GLU A 457 -23.94 -4.85 16.83
C GLU A 457 -24.08 -3.32 16.91
N ARG A 458 -24.50 -2.79 18.06
CA ARG A 458 -24.57 -1.34 18.31
C ARG A 458 -23.20 -0.67 18.16
N LEU A 459 -22.15 -1.27 18.72
CA LEU A 459 -20.77 -0.80 18.57
C LEU A 459 -20.36 -0.80 17.09
N GLY A 460 -20.68 -1.86 16.34
CA GLY A 460 -20.42 -1.94 14.91
C GLY A 460 -21.12 -0.83 14.13
N PHE A 461 -22.40 -0.56 14.43
CA PHE A 461 -23.17 0.51 13.83
C PHE A 461 -22.57 1.90 14.12
N VAL A 462 -22.30 2.22 15.39
CA VAL A 462 -21.71 3.52 15.78
C VAL A 462 -20.33 3.69 15.14
N SER A 463 -19.51 2.63 15.11
CA SER A 463 -18.20 2.66 14.46
C SER A 463 -18.32 2.94 12.97
N ALA A 464 -19.31 2.35 12.30
CA ALA A 464 -19.54 2.56 10.88
C ALA A 464 -19.97 4.00 10.56
N GLU A 465 -20.89 4.57 11.34
CA GLU A 465 -21.38 5.94 11.15
C GLU A 465 -20.27 6.98 11.40
N LEU A 466 -19.46 6.81 12.44
CA LEU A 466 -18.32 7.69 12.72
C LEU A 466 -17.25 7.58 11.63
N ALA A 467 -16.92 6.37 11.18
CA ALA A 467 -15.98 6.18 10.09
C ALA A 467 -16.51 6.77 8.77
N ARG A 468 -17.81 6.65 8.49
CA ARG A 468 -18.47 7.32 7.35
C ARG A 468 -18.29 8.83 7.39
N ALA A 469 -18.33 9.43 8.58
CA ALA A 469 -18.09 10.86 8.80
C ALA A 469 -16.60 11.27 8.70
N GLY A 470 -15.68 10.35 8.44
CA GLY A 470 -14.25 10.63 8.28
C GLY A 470 -13.41 10.46 9.56
N ALA A 471 -14.01 10.00 10.67
CA ALA A 471 -13.29 9.84 11.93
C ALA A 471 -12.35 8.61 11.93
N ALA A 472 -11.33 8.66 12.79
CA ALA A 472 -10.62 7.45 13.24
C ALA A 472 -11.37 6.87 14.44
N VAL A 473 -11.94 5.67 14.28
CA VAL A 473 -12.61 4.96 15.37
C VAL A 473 -11.68 3.91 15.92
N ILE A 474 -11.48 3.89 17.23
CA ILE A 474 -10.73 2.83 17.93
C ILE A 474 -11.73 2.11 18.82
N ALA A 475 -12.10 0.89 18.46
CA ALA A 475 -13.01 0.06 19.23
C ALA A 475 -12.25 -1.09 19.90
N ALA A 476 -12.46 -1.30 21.20
CA ALA A 476 -11.76 -2.33 21.97
C ALA A 476 -12.70 -3.25 22.78
N PRO A 477 -13.69 -3.92 22.17
CA PRO A 477 -14.51 -4.91 22.87
C PRO A 477 -13.73 -6.22 23.13
N ILE A 478 -14.33 -7.14 23.90
CA ILE A 478 -13.83 -8.51 24.00
C ILE A 478 -14.15 -9.30 22.73
N ALA A 479 -15.39 -9.18 22.22
CA ALA A 479 -15.86 -9.85 21.00
C ALA A 479 -15.42 -11.33 20.89
N ALA A 480 -15.82 -12.14 21.88
CA ALA A 480 -15.28 -13.47 22.11
C ALA A 480 -15.48 -14.47 20.97
N THR A 481 -16.56 -14.34 20.19
CA THR A 481 -16.89 -15.27 19.09
C THR A 481 -16.59 -14.69 17.72
N GLN A 482 -16.19 -15.55 16.78
CA GLN A 482 -15.94 -15.18 15.39
C GLN A 482 -17.20 -14.62 14.73
N ALA A 483 -18.36 -15.21 14.99
CA ALA A 483 -19.65 -14.74 14.49
C ALA A 483 -19.94 -13.28 14.87
N SER A 484 -19.61 -12.86 16.10
CA SER A 484 -19.82 -11.46 16.52
C SER A 484 -18.85 -10.50 15.82
N ARG A 485 -17.60 -10.92 15.62
CA ARG A 485 -16.59 -10.14 14.89
C ARG A 485 -16.97 -9.98 13.42
N ASP A 486 -17.48 -11.04 12.80
CA ASP A 486 -17.96 -11.04 11.41
C ASP A 486 -19.18 -10.13 11.26
N ALA A 487 -20.15 -10.18 12.18
CA ALA A 487 -21.32 -9.29 12.16
C ALA A 487 -20.92 -7.80 12.26
N ILE A 488 -19.96 -7.47 13.14
CA ILE A 488 -19.41 -6.10 13.23
C ILE A 488 -18.69 -5.72 11.94
N ARG A 489 -17.82 -6.60 11.42
CA ARG A 489 -17.08 -6.40 10.18
C ARG A 489 -18.03 -6.13 9.02
N ASP A 490 -19.06 -6.95 8.87
CA ASP A 490 -20.08 -6.79 7.83
C ASP A 490 -20.82 -5.47 7.98
N THR A 491 -21.24 -5.12 9.20
CA THR A 491 -21.91 -3.83 9.46
C THR A 491 -21.04 -2.64 9.01
N ILE A 492 -19.75 -2.65 9.38
CA ILE A 492 -18.81 -1.59 9.01
C ILE A 492 -18.56 -1.55 7.51
N LEU A 493 -18.31 -2.70 6.87
CA LEU A 493 -18.00 -2.76 5.44
C LEU A 493 -19.17 -2.31 4.57
N HIS A 494 -20.41 -2.57 5.00
CA HIS A 494 -21.61 -2.19 4.24
C HIS A 494 -22.08 -0.77 4.57
N SER A 495 -21.84 -0.28 5.79
CA SER A 495 -22.41 0.99 6.24
C SER A 495 -21.40 2.14 6.22
N ALA A 496 -20.10 1.93 6.41
CA ALA A 496 -19.17 3.05 6.60
C ALA A 496 -18.81 3.84 5.32
N GLY A 497 -19.33 3.45 4.14
CA GLY A 497 -19.07 4.15 2.88
C GLY A 497 -17.57 4.25 2.57
N ALA A 498 -17.06 5.45 2.28
CA ALA A 498 -15.63 5.68 2.06
C ALA A 498 -14.76 5.41 3.31
N GLY A 499 -15.38 5.36 4.50
CA GLY A 499 -14.76 5.04 5.77
C GLY A 499 -14.70 3.55 6.10
N ALA A 500 -15.12 2.66 5.19
CA ALA A 500 -15.10 1.20 5.35
C ALA A 500 -13.68 0.58 5.33
N ASN A 501 -12.74 1.23 5.99
CA ASN A 501 -11.38 0.77 6.22
C ASN A 501 -11.33 0.17 7.63
N LEU A 502 -11.43 -1.14 7.75
CA LEU A 502 -11.41 -1.86 9.03
C LEU A 502 -10.06 -2.59 9.19
N PHE A 503 -9.46 -2.45 10.37
CA PHE A 503 -8.26 -3.18 10.77
C PHE A 503 -8.54 -3.93 12.08
N THR A 504 -8.53 -5.26 12.03
CA THR A 504 -8.71 -6.13 13.20
C THR A 504 -7.36 -6.42 13.85
N ILE A 505 -7.19 -5.99 15.11
CA ILE A 505 -5.98 -6.22 15.91
C ILE A 505 -6.32 -7.22 17.03
N HIS A 506 -5.63 -8.35 17.06
CA HIS A 506 -5.76 -9.35 18.11
C HIS A 506 -4.74 -9.06 19.22
N ALA A 507 -5.21 -8.67 20.40
CA ALA A 507 -4.41 -8.60 21.62
C ALA A 507 -4.34 -9.99 22.27
N ALA A 508 -3.36 -10.78 21.84
CA ALA A 508 -3.19 -12.20 22.10
C ALA A 508 -2.49 -12.53 23.43
N THR A 509 -2.55 -11.63 24.41
CA THR A 509 -1.94 -11.83 25.72
C THR A 509 -2.51 -13.08 26.39
N PRO A 510 -1.66 -14.01 26.88
CA PRO A 510 -2.11 -15.25 27.48
C PRO A 510 -3.06 -15.02 28.66
N LEU A 511 -4.05 -15.91 28.82
CA LEU A 511 -5.03 -15.84 29.91
C LEU A 511 -4.34 -15.77 31.29
N ALA A 512 -3.28 -16.55 31.51
CA ALA A 512 -2.54 -16.55 32.77
C ALA A 512 -2.00 -15.16 33.12
N GLN A 513 -1.45 -14.43 32.15
CA GLN A 513 -1.00 -13.05 32.35
C GLN A 513 -2.16 -12.07 32.53
N CYS A 514 -3.26 -12.26 31.79
CA CYS A 514 -4.48 -11.46 31.97
C CYS A 514 -5.02 -11.56 33.40
N GLU A 515 -5.04 -12.79 33.97
CA GLU A 515 -5.42 -13.07 35.36
C GLU A 515 -4.41 -12.45 36.35
N GLU A 516 -3.11 -12.53 36.08
CA GLU A 516 -2.06 -11.93 36.93
C GLU A 516 -2.18 -10.40 37.02
N TYR A 517 -2.51 -9.75 35.91
CA TYR A 517 -2.66 -8.29 35.84
C TYR A 517 -3.99 -7.79 36.41
N ASP A 518 -4.94 -8.67 36.74
CA ASP A 518 -6.32 -8.30 37.11
C ASP A 518 -6.41 -7.69 38.50
N ARG A 519 -6.35 -6.35 38.55
CA ARG A 519 -6.50 -5.58 39.79
C ARG A 519 -7.95 -5.44 40.27
N LYS A 520 -8.95 -5.82 39.46
CA LYS A 520 -10.38 -5.70 39.81
C LYS A 520 -11.00 -7.03 40.24
N GLU A 521 -10.20 -8.10 40.28
CA GLU A 521 -10.59 -9.45 40.71
C GLU A 521 -11.75 -10.05 39.90
N VAL A 522 -11.92 -9.64 38.63
CA VAL A 522 -12.96 -10.17 37.72
C VAL A 522 -12.76 -11.67 37.50
N TYR A 523 -11.54 -12.11 37.19
CA TYR A 523 -11.25 -13.52 36.96
C TYR A 523 -11.39 -14.36 38.24
N SER A 524 -10.96 -13.83 39.38
CA SER A 524 -11.12 -14.48 40.69
C SER A 524 -12.60 -14.71 41.03
N LYS A 525 -13.45 -13.69 40.84
CA LYS A 525 -14.90 -13.80 41.05
C LYS A 525 -15.56 -14.78 40.09
N ALA A 526 -15.15 -14.77 38.81
CA ALA A 526 -15.65 -15.73 37.82
C ALA A 526 -15.30 -17.17 38.18
N ARG A 527 -14.06 -17.44 38.61
CA ARG A 527 -13.62 -18.78 39.07
C ARG A 527 -14.38 -19.26 40.31
N LYS A 528 -14.85 -18.35 41.17
CA LYS A 528 -15.72 -18.64 42.32
C LYS A 528 -17.20 -18.81 41.94
N GLY A 529 -17.57 -18.57 40.68
CA GLY A 529 -18.95 -18.60 40.20
C GLY A 529 -19.80 -17.39 40.59
N GLU A 530 -19.16 -16.32 41.09
CA GLU A 530 -19.82 -15.06 41.46
C GLU A 530 -20.10 -14.17 40.24
N LEU A 531 -19.38 -14.40 39.12
CA LEU A 531 -19.62 -13.77 37.82
C LEU A 531 -19.75 -14.87 36.75
N LYS A 532 -20.63 -14.64 35.76
CA LYS A 532 -20.82 -15.50 34.59
C LYS A 532 -20.54 -14.73 33.30
N GLY A 533 -20.34 -15.45 32.20
CA GLY A 533 -20.02 -14.90 30.88
C GLY A 533 -18.63 -14.31 30.75
N VAL A 534 -17.65 -14.76 31.54
CA VAL A 534 -16.27 -14.25 31.49
C VAL A 534 -15.45 -15.07 30.49
N ALA A 535 -15.05 -14.42 29.40
CA ALA A 535 -14.23 -15.00 28.35
C ALA A 535 -12.89 -15.53 28.92
N GLY A 536 -12.58 -16.80 28.65
CA GLY A 536 -11.41 -17.52 29.18
C GLY A 536 -11.69 -18.32 30.47
N VAL A 537 -12.86 -18.15 31.11
CA VAL A 537 -13.27 -18.93 32.29
C VAL A 537 -14.46 -19.81 31.97
N ASP A 538 -15.64 -19.22 31.76
CA ASP A 538 -16.90 -19.91 31.52
C ASP A 538 -17.50 -19.60 30.14
N GLU A 539 -16.97 -18.58 29.44
CA GLU A 539 -17.17 -18.36 28.01
C GLU A 539 -15.87 -18.64 27.25
N VAL A 540 -15.96 -19.30 26.09
CA VAL A 540 -14.79 -19.57 25.24
C VAL A 540 -14.44 -18.30 24.46
N TYR A 541 -13.17 -17.89 24.53
CA TYR A 541 -12.63 -16.90 23.61
C TYR A 541 -12.08 -17.60 22.36
N GLU A 542 -12.75 -17.41 21.23
CA GLU A 542 -12.29 -17.90 19.94
C GLU A 542 -11.24 -16.94 19.40
N ASN A 543 -10.00 -17.39 19.26
CA ASN A 543 -8.94 -16.59 18.63
C ASN A 543 -9.39 -16.16 17.21
N PRO A 544 -9.18 -14.89 16.81
CA PRO A 544 -9.50 -14.44 15.46
C PRO A 544 -8.77 -15.28 14.40
N GLU A 545 -9.48 -15.74 13.36
CA GLU A 545 -8.88 -16.58 12.32
C GLU A 545 -7.92 -15.81 11.40
N LYS A 546 -8.26 -14.56 11.09
CA LYS A 546 -7.52 -13.69 10.16
C LYS A 546 -7.45 -12.24 10.67
N PRO A 547 -6.80 -11.98 11.82
CA PRO A 547 -6.56 -10.61 12.25
C PRO A 547 -5.59 -9.94 11.27
N ASP A 548 -5.77 -8.63 11.05
CA ASP A 548 -4.83 -7.82 10.27
C ASP A 548 -3.49 -7.64 11.01
N LEU A 549 -3.51 -7.68 12.35
CA LEU A 549 -2.33 -7.66 13.21
C LEU A 549 -2.56 -8.47 14.49
N THR A 550 -1.53 -9.17 14.98
CA THR A 550 -1.53 -9.84 16.29
C THR A 550 -0.44 -9.23 17.17
N VAL A 551 -0.78 -8.92 18.42
CA VAL A 551 0.13 -8.25 19.37
C VAL A 551 0.05 -8.94 20.73
N ASP A 552 1.16 -8.92 21.48
CA ASP A 552 1.22 -9.49 22.82
C ASP A 552 2.02 -8.60 23.78
N VAL A 553 1.33 -8.07 24.79
CA VAL A 553 1.94 -7.17 25.79
C VAL A 553 2.92 -7.85 26.74
N THR A 554 3.04 -9.19 26.70
CA THR A 554 4.07 -9.91 27.45
C THR A 554 5.44 -9.90 26.76
N HIS A 555 5.45 -9.63 25.45
CA HIS A 555 6.64 -9.62 24.61
C HIS A 555 6.93 -8.24 24.01
N GLN A 556 5.93 -7.36 23.99
CA GLN A 556 6.00 -6.04 23.37
C GLN A 556 5.48 -4.99 24.36
N SER A 557 6.17 -3.87 24.44
CA SER A 557 5.69 -2.69 25.15
C SER A 557 4.54 -2.01 24.38
N ILE A 558 3.73 -1.21 25.09
CA ILE A 558 2.65 -0.46 24.45
C ILE A 558 3.17 0.48 23.34
N PRO A 559 4.29 1.23 23.53
CA PRO A 559 4.87 2.02 22.44
C PRO A 559 5.28 1.20 21.22
N GLU A 560 5.87 0.01 21.39
CA GLU A 560 6.23 -0.88 20.27
C GLU A 560 5.02 -1.43 19.52
N ILE A 561 3.91 -1.67 20.23
CA ILE A 561 2.65 -2.08 19.61
C ILE A 561 2.03 -0.94 18.80
N VAL A 562 2.17 0.30 19.28
CA VAL A 562 1.66 1.51 18.59
C VAL A 562 2.57 1.91 17.43
N HIS A 563 3.88 1.66 17.53
CA HIS A 563 4.89 2.04 16.53
C HIS A 563 5.85 0.87 16.22
N THR A 564 5.92 0.41 14.97
CA THR A 564 7.03 -0.46 14.53
C THR A 564 8.28 0.40 14.32
N GLN A 565 9.17 0.43 15.30
CA GLN A 565 10.44 1.17 15.24
C GLN A 565 11.60 0.21 15.00
N PHE A 566 12.52 0.59 14.10
CA PHE A 566 13.80 -0.08 13.91
C PHE A 566 14.91 0.82 14.46
N LYS A 567 15.85 0.25 15.19
CA LYS A 567 17.05 0.96 15.67
C LYS A 567 18.16 0.80 14.66
N VAL A 568 18.71 1.89 14.15
CA VAL A 568 19.80 1.85 13.16
C VAL A 568 21.09 2.43 13.75
N LEU A 569 22.23 1.82 13.44
CA LEU A 569 23.53 2.41 13.67
C LEU A 569 23.80 3.45 12.57
N ILE A 570 24.22 4.66 12.95
CA ILE A 570 24.63 5.69 12.00
C ILE A 570 26.06 5.42 11.54
N ASP A 571 26.24 5.27 10.23
CA ASP A 571 27.53 4.91 9.65
C ASP A 571 27.89 5.82 8.47
N THR A 572 28.86 6.71 8.65
CA THR A 572 29.39 7.57 7.58
C THR A 572 30.40 6.86 6.66
N GLY A 573 30.85 5.66 7.03
CA GLY A 573 31.73 4.80 6.24
C GLY A 573 31.03 3.97 5.16
N SER A 574 29.71 3.74 5.28
CA SER A 574 28.88 3.00 4.32
C SER A 574 27.71 3.83 3.78
N SER A 575 27.05 3.38 2.71
CA SER A 575 26.00 4.16 2.02
C SER A 575 24.62 3.52 1.99
N ASP A 576 24.52 2.22 2.30
CA ASP A 576 23.28 1.46 2.17
C ASP A 576 22.49 1.42 3.48
N LEU A 577 21.17 1.34 3.38
CA LEU A 577 20.29 1.05 4.52
C LEU A 577 20.09 -0.46 4.64
N THR A 578 20.45 -1.04 5.78
CA THR A 578 20.20 -2.45 6.10
C THR A 578 19.31 -2.57 7.33
N VAL A 579 18.37 -3.50 7.34
CA VAL A 579 17.56 -3.80 8.54
C VAL A 579 17.33 -5.30 8.68
N ALA A 580 17.38 -5.81 9.91
CA ALA A 580 17.00 -7.17 10.27
C ALA A 580 15.61 -7.20 10.90
N GLY A 581 14.79 -8.19 10.54
CA GLY A 581 13.46 -8.40 11.12
C GLY A 581 12.31 -8.19 10.14
N ASN A 582 11.07 -8.12 10.64
CA ASN A 582 9.89 -8.04 9.79
C ASN A 582 9.47 -6.58 9.56
N VAL A 583 9.77 -6.04 8.37
CA VAL A 583 9.31 -4.72 7.96
C VAL A 583 7.92 -4.85 7.33
N ALA A 584 6.94 -4.10 7.83
CA ALA A 584 5.58 -4.13 7.30
C ALA A 584 5.49 -3.47 5.92
N ALA A 585 4.58 -3.97 5.07
CA ALA A 585 4.23 -3.37 3.77
C ALA A 585 5.42 -3.17 2.81
N THR A 586 6.33 -4.14 2.74
CA THR A 586 7.46 -4.10 1.78
C THR A 586 7.05 -4.52 0.37
N THR A 587 7.82 -4.07 -0.62
CA THR A 587 7.79 -4.60 -2.00
C THR A 587 9.16 -5.15 -2.35
N ASP A 588 9.22 -6.38 -2.85
CA ASP A 588 10.46 -7.02 -3.26
C ASP A 588 10.95 -6.46 -4.61
N ALA A 589 12.24 -6.10 -4.67
CA ALA A 589 12.89 -5.65 -5.91
C ALA A 589 13.21 -6.80 -6.89
N GLY A 590 13.13 -8.06 -6.43
CA GLY A 590 13.52 -9.25 -7.17
C GLY A 590 15.03 -9.41 -7.34
N LYS A 591 15.83 -8.69 -6.55
CA LYS A 591 17.30 -8.72 -6.58
C LYS A 591 17.85 -8.86 -5.17
N THR A 592 19.02 -9.47 -5.06
CA THR A 592 19.79 -9.59 -3.81
C THR A 592 21.07 -8.79 -3.93
N ALA A 593 21.48 -8.17 -2.83
CA ALA A 593 22.78 -7.49 -2.72
C ALA A 593 23.52 -7.97 -1.48
N SER A 594 24.79 -7.60 -1.40
CA SER A 594 25.66 -7.89 -0.27
C SER A 594 26.50 -6.65 0.01
N VAL A 595 26.45 -6.17 1.25
CA VAL A 595 27.19 -4.99 1.72
C VAL A 595 28.28 -5.48 2.67
N SER A 596 29.54 -5.29 2.28
CA SER A 596 30.70 -5.66 3.09
C SER A 596 31.16 -4.50 3.94
N TYR A 597 31.40 -4.76 5.22
CA TYR A 597 31.97 -3.79 6.17
C TYR A 597 33.42 -4.17 6.50
N ALA A 598 34.15 -3.28 7.20
CA ALA A 598 35.51 -3.59 7.65
C ALA A 598 35.58 -4.84 8.53
N ILE A 599 34.49 -5.13 9.26
CA ILE A 599 34.27 -6.36 10.03
C ILE A 599 32.85 -6.86 9.73
N GLY A 600 32.73 -7.99 9.03
CA GLY A 600 31.45 -8.62 8.70
C GLY A 600 30.83 -8.19 7.36
N GLN A 601 29.66 -8.75 7.04
CA GLN A 601 28.96 -8.52 5.79
C GLN A 601 27.46 -8.76 5.98
N VAL A 602 26.60 -7.90 5.43
CA VAL A 602 25.14 -8.13 5.42
C VAL A 602 24.70 -8.54 4.02
N SER A 603 23.90 -9.59 3.91
CA SER A 603 23.39 -10.08 2.63
C SER A 603 21.90 -10.40 2.70
N GLY A 604 21.17 -10.11 1.62
CA GLY A 604 19.76 -10.44 1.53
C GLY A 604 19.04 -9.84 0.32
N PRO A 605 17.70 -9.95 0.28
CA PRO A 605 16.90 -9.33 -0.78
C PRO A 605 16.80 -7.82 -0.58
N ILE A 606 16.82 -7.09 -1.70
CA ILE A 606 16.53 -5.66 -1.72
C ILE A 606 15.01 -5.49 -1.68
N GLN A 607 14.54 -4.71 -0.72
CA GLN A 607 13.12 -4.42 -0.50
C GLN A 607 12.89 -2.91 -0.56
N PHE A 608 11.64 -2.52 -0.80
CA PHE A 608 11.19 -1.14 -0.75
C PHE A 608 10.13 -0.99 0.34
N ALA A 609 10.26 0.05 1.17
CA ALA A 609 9.24 0.47 2.12
C ALA A 609 9.20 1.99 2.24
N GLN A 610 8.15 2.53 2.86
CA GLN A 610 8.15 3.93 3.28
C GLN A 610 9.10 4.07 4.48
N LEU A 611 10.01 5.04 4.42
CA LEU A 611 10.89 5.43 5.51
C LEU A 611 10.44 6.76 6.09
N GLU A 612 10.40 6.85 7.42
CA GLU A 612 10.31 8.11 8.16
C GLU A 612 11.53 8.24 9.07
N TRP A 613 12.32 9.30 8.89
CA TRP A 613 13.57 9.54 9.62
C TRP A 613 13.91 11.03 9.62
N GLU A 614 14.33 11.60 10.77
CA GLU A 614 14.63 13.03 10.94
C GLU A 614 13.52 13.99 10.45
N GLY A 615 12.26 13.58 10.60
CA GLY A 615 11.10 14.37 10.11
C GLY A 615 10.89 14.34 8.60
N PHE A 616 11.72 13.60 7.86
CA PHE A 616 11.56 13.36 6.42
C PHE A 616 10.78 12.07 6.17
N THR A 617 9.95 12.08 5.12
CA THR A 617 9.25 10.89 4.63
C THR A 617 9.71 10.56 3.21
N VAL A 618 10.29 9.36 3.03
CA VAL A 618 10.64 8.80 1.72
C VAL A 618 9.64 7.69 1.39
N PRO A 619 8.71 7.89 0.42
CA PRO A 619 7.61 6.95 0.19
C PRO A 619 8.02 5.54 -0.26
N SER A 620 9.20 5.39 -0.85
CA SER A 620 9.70 4.12 -1.37
C SER A 620 11.22 4.12 -1.32
N GLN A 621 11.76 3.90 -0.12
CA GLN A 621 13.19 3.78 0.11
C GLN A 621 13.62 2.33 -0.10
N ALA A 622 14.66 2.12 -0.92
CA ALA A 622 15.32 0.83 -1.03
C ALA A 622 16.14 0.54 0.23
N PHE A 623 16.07 -0.70 0.70
CA PHE A 623 16.88 -1.20 1.80
C PHE A 623 17.22 -2.68 1.60
N LEU A 624 18.30 -3.14 2.22
CA LEU A 624 18.68 -4.54 2.25
C LEU A 624 18.07 -5.20 3.50
N LEU A 625 17.23 -6.22 3.29
CA LEU A 625 16.71 -7.02 4.39
C LEU A 625 17.77 -8.04 4.82
N ASP A 626 18.36 -7.86 6.00
CA ASP A 626 19.41 -8.75 6.50
C ASP A 626 18.86 -10.17 6.74
N GLN A 627 19.46 -11.13 6.04
CA GLN A 627 19.24 -12.57 6.23
C GLN A 627 20.52 -13.33 6.59
N SER A 628 21.68 -12.68 6.73
CA SER A 628 22.93 -13.34 7.14
C SER A 628 22.90 -13.69 8.63
N GLY A 629 22.09 -12.98 9.43
CA GLY A 629 21.94 -13.20 10.86
C GLY A 629 22.97 -12.43 11.71
N ASP A 630 23.74 -11.55 11.08
CA ASP A 630 24.74 -10.73 11.75
C ASP A 630 24.11 -9.58 12.56
N GLN A 631 22.89 -9.13 12.20
CA GLN A 631 22.12 -8.17 12.98
C GLN A 631 20.93 -8.81 13.70
N LYS A 632 20.67 -8.37 14.94
CA LYS A 632 19.48 -8.80 15.70
C LYS A 632 18.23 -8.16 15.11
N ALA A 633 17.13 -8.93 15.02
CA ALA A 633 15.84 -8.42 14.55
C ALA A 633 15.40 -7.13 15.27
N GLY A 634 14.90 -6.16 14.50
CA GLY A 634 14.58 -4.80 14.97
C GLY A 634 15.77 -3.82 14.89
N ASN A 635 16.96 -4.28 14.48
CA ASN A 635 18.14 -3.43 14.29
C ASN A 635 18.53 -3.29 12.82
N GLY A 636 19.38 -2.30 12.53
CA GLY A 636 19.85 -1.96 11.19
C GLY A 636 21.13 -1.13 11.19
N ILE A 637 21.59 -0.78 9.99
CA ILE A 637 22.64 0.24 9.75
C ILE A 637 22.06 1.21 8.72
N ILE A 638 22.20 2.50 9.00
CA ILE A 638 21.89 3.57 8.03
C ILE A 638 23.20 4.17 7.52
N GLY A 639 23.56 3.80 6.30
CA GLY A 639 24.70 4.36 5.60
C GLY A 639 24.48 5.83 5.21
N LEU A 640 25.42 6.69 5.60
CA LEU A 640 25.45 8.14 5.34
C LEU A 640 26.59 8.55 4.39
N GLY A 641 27.22 7.56 3.76
CA GLY A 641 28.24 7.72 2.76
C GLY A 641 27.71 8.25 1.43
N PRO A 642 28.62 8.58 0.50
CA PRO A 642 28.29 9.03 -0.85
C PRO A 642 27.44 8.01 -1.63
N ASN A 643 26.41 8.49 -2.33
CA ASN A 643 25.49 7.63 -3.07
C ASN A 643 26.16 6.78 -4.18
N SER A 644 27.36 7.15 -4.62
CA SER A 644 28.18 6.38 -5.57
C SER A 644 28.75 5.08 -4.99
N ALA A 645 28.85 4.98 -3.66
CA ALA A 645 29.36 3.81 -2.95
C ALA A 645 28.25 2.84 -2.50
N SER A 646 27.00 3.04 -2.94
CA SER A 646 25.87 2.16 -2.61
C SER A 646 25.85 0.90 -3.48
N GLU A 647 25.91 -0.27 -2.82
CA GLU A 647 25.80 -1.58 -3.45
C GLU A 647 24.36 -1.87 -3.89
N ILE A 648 23.37 -1.37 -3.14
CA ILE A 648 21.95 -1.46 -3.53
C ILE A 648 21.74 -0.72 -4.86
N ARG A 649 22.29 0.48 -4.97
CA ARG A 649 22.20 1.30 -6.18
C ARG A 649 22.91 0.65 -7.37
N SER A 650 24.14 0.19 -7.15
CA SER A 650 24.92 -0.57 -8.14
C SER A 650 24.13 -1.79 -8.65
N THR A 651 23.51 -2.53 -7.74
CA THR A 651 22.71 -3.72 -8.08
C THR A 651 21.43 -3.39 -8.85
N LEU A 652 20.74 -2.31 -8.47
CA LEU A 652 19.50 -1.90 -9.14
C LEU A 652 19.73 -1.23 -10.49
N ASN A 653 20.89 -0.59 -10.70
CA ASN A 653 21.21 0.24 -11.88
C ASN A 653 20.15 1.32 -12.14
N ALA A 654 19.58 1.87 -11.07
CA ALA A 654 18.49 2.84 -11.16
C ALA A 654 18.49 3.78 -9.94
N GLN A 655 17.94 4.97 -10.15
CA GLN A 655 17.63 5.97 -9.13
C GLN A 655 16.70 5.46 -8.01
N THR A 656 16.03 4.34 -8.23
CA THR A 656 15.23 3.67 -7.18
C THR A 656 16.11 3.06 -6.10
N GLY A 657 17.39 2.79 -6.37
CA GLY A 657 18.33 2.25 -5.39
C GLY A 657 19.12 3.31 -4.62
N ASP A 658 18.74 4.59 -4.69
CA ASP A 658 19.46 5.67 -4.02
C ASP A 658 19.51 5.49 -2.50
N SER A 659 20.63 5.89 -1.89
CA SER A 659 20.81 5.94 -0.44
C SER A 659 19.79 6.88 0.22
N VAL A 660 19.60 6.74 1.53
CA VAL A 660 18.59 7.51 2.29
C VAL A 660 18.79 9.02 2.13
N LEU A 661 20.03 9.50 2.32
CA LEU A 661 20.34 10.93 2.20
C LEU A 661 20.11 11.46 0.78
N ASN A 662 20.48 10.69 -0.24
CA ASN A 662 20.24 11.09 -1.64
C ASN A 662 18.74 11.15 -1.96
N SER A 663 17.95 10.19 -1.45
CA SER A 663 16.50 10.22 -1.57
C SER A 663 15.89 11.44 -0.86
N ILE A 664 16.35 11.78 0.35
CA ILE A 664 15.87 12.95 1.11
C ILE A 664 16.18 14.24 0.35
N PHE A 665 17.44 14.50 0.02
CA PHE A 665 17.85 15.74 -0.62
C PHE A 665 17.24 15.94 -2.01
N ARG A 666 17.04 14.84 -2.76
CA ARG A 666 16.36 14.90 -4.06
C ARG A 666 14.87 15.22 -3.93
N THR A 667 14.19 14.64 -2.94
CA THR A 667 12.74 14.85 -2.76
C THR A 667 12.40 16.15 -2.06
N ASN A 668 13.33 16.71 -1.27
CA ASN A 668 13.14 17.95 -0.53
C ASN A 668 14.19 19.00 -0.90
N THR A 669 13.98 19.67 -2.04
CA THR A 669 14.93 20.65 -2.59
C THR A 669 15.08 21.93 -1.78
N SER A 670 14.25 22.16 -0.75
CA SER A 670 14.38 23.29 0.19
C SER A 670 15.32 23.01 1.35
N THR A 671 15.67 21.74 1.60
CA THR A 671 16.57 21.35 2.67
C THR A 671 18.02 21.61 2.25
N PRO A 672 18.83 22.32 3.05
CA PRO A 672 20.26 22.47 2.78
C PRO A 672 20.97 21.11 2.68
N ASN A 673 21.88 21.00 1.72
CA ASN A 673 22.50 19.73 1.30
C ASN A 673 23.67 19.32 2.23
N PHE A 674 23.43 19.27 3.54
CA PHE A 674 24.45 18.86 4.52
C PHE A 674 23.84 18.07 5.67
N ILE A 675 24.67 17.31 6.36
CA ILE A 675 24.35 16.66 7.64
C ILE A 675 25.28 17.20 8.73
N THR A 676 24.87 17.07 9.99
CA THR A 676 25.76 17.32 11.12
C THR A 676 25.75 16.18 12.11
N VAL A 677 26.90 15.94 12.75
CA VAL A 677 27.12 14.86 13.70
C VAL A 677 27.83 15.42 14.94
N LEU A 678 27.25 15.18 16.11
CA LEU A 678 27.85 15.38 17.43
C LEU A 678 27.84 14.04 18.14
N LEU A 679 28.99 13.56 18.63
CA LEU A 679 29.08 12.30 19.37
C LEU A 679 29.46 12.55 20.84
N GLY A 680 28.78 11.84 21.75
CA GLY A 680 29.08 11.83 23.19
C GLY A 680 29.59 10.47 23.68
N ARG A 681 29.69 10.33 25.01
CA ARG A 681 30.05 9.08 25.69
C ARG A 681 28.82 8.46 26.35
N SER A 682 28.57 7.18 26.09
CA SER A 682 27.36 6.48 26.55
C SER A 682 27.30 6.22 28.06
N ASP A 683 28.43 6.35 28.75
CA ASP A 683 28.62 6.17 30.19
C ASP A 683 28.68 7.50 30.96
N ASP A 684 28.47 8.62 30.28
CA ASP A 684 28.31 9.92 30.93
C ASP A 684 26.96 9.98 31.66
N ALA A 685 26.99 10.00 32.99
CA ALA A 685 25.78 10.05 33.81
C ALA A 685 25.00 11.37 33.67
N THR A 686 25.59 12.40 33.06
CA THR A 686 24.98 13.71 32.85
C THR A 686 24.29 13.86 31.49
N ASP A 687 24.56 12.94 30.55
CA ASP A 687 23.99 12.98 29.20
C ASP A 687 23.03 11.80 28.96
N GLN A 688 21.77 12.11 28.72
CA GLN A 688 20.73 11.11 28.48
C GLN A 688 20.83 10.50 27.07
N PHE A 689 21.43 11.21 26.10
CA PHE A 689 21.57 10.78 24.71
C PHE A 689 22.99 11.07 24.23
N PRO A 690 23.87 10.08 24.03
CA PRO A 690 25.30 10.29 23.81
C PRO A 690 25.63 10.73 22.36
N GLY A 691 24.96 11.75 21.87
CA GLY A 691 25.15 12.35 20.55
C GLY A 691 23.86 12.87 19.91
N ASP A 692 24.04 13.76 18.94
CA ASP A 692 22.98 14.37 18.14
C ASP A 692 23.32 14.29 16.64
N PHE A 693 22.30 14.18 15.81
CA PHE A 693 22.41 14.12 14.36
C PHE A 693 21.35 15.02 13.72
N THR A 694 21.67 15.68 12.61
CA THR A 694 20.69 16.48 11.87
C THR A 694 20.89 16.38 10.36
N VAL A 695 19.80 16.62 9.61
CA VAL A 695 19.83 16.80 8.14
C VAL A 695 19.38 18.21 7.78
N GLY A 696 20.28 19.00 7.20
CA GLY A 696 20.03 20.35 6.69
C GLY A 696 19.89 21.44 7.76
N SER A 697 20.22 21.15 9.02
CA SER A 697 20.20 22.13 10.12
C SER A 697 21.46 22.01 10.99
N ILE A 698 21.81 23.09 11.70
CA ILE A 698 22.90 23.11 12.68
C ILE A 698 22.27 23.10 14.08
N ILE A 699 22.87 22.37 15.03
CA ILE A 699 22.43 22.32 16.42
C ILE A 699 22.64 23.69 17.09
N ASP A 700 21.67 24.11 17.89
CA ASP A 700 21.76 25.35 18.67
C ASP A 700 23.01 25.34 19.57
N GLY A 701 23.78 26.43 19.57
CA GLY A 701 25.07 26.53 20.26
C GLY A 701 26.29 26.18 19.39
N TYR A 702 26.12 25.48 18.27
CA TYR A 702 27.21 25.06 17.38
C TYR A 702 27.26 25.81 16.04
N THR A 703 26.57 26.94 15.92
CA THR A 703 26.52 27.77 14.70
C THR A 703 27.89 28.22 14.17
N ASN A 704 28.90 28.27 15.05
CA ASN A 704 30.29 28.58 14.71
C ASN A 704 30.92 27.57 13.73
N VAL A 705 30.36 26.36 13.56
CA VAL A 705 30.86 25.39 12.56
C VAL A 705 30.85 25.97 11.16
N SER A 706 29.88 26.84 10.86
CA SER A 706 29.76 27.52 9.56
C SER A 706 30.96 28.41 9.23
N SER A 707 31.71 28.84 10.26
CA SER A 707 32.91 29.67 10.15
C SER A 707 34.22 28.88 10.12
N MET A 708 34.17 27.55 10.33
CA MET A 708 35.36 26.70 10.24
C MET A 708 35.85 26.59 8.79
N PRO A 709 37.14 26.28 8.55
CA PRO A 709 37.65 26.05 7.20
C PRO A 709 36.83 24.97 6.47
N LYS A 710 36.46 25.24 5.21
CA LYS A 710 35.83 24.24 4.34
C LYS A 710 36.91 23.31 3.80
N LEU A 711 36.99 22.12 4.35
CA LEU A 711 37.94 21.09 3.97
C LEU A 711 37.37 20.31 2.78
N SER A 712 37.94 20.50 1.59
CA SER A 712 37.45 19.83 0.37
C SER A 712 37.48 18.31 0.51
N VAL A 713 36.36 17.65 0.19
CA VAL A 713 36.32 16.19 0.09
C VAL A 713 37.06 15.78 -1.17
N GLN A 714 38.09 14.93 -1.03
CA GLN A 714 38.93 14.50 -2.16
C GLN A 714 38.22 13.39 -2.95
N ASP A 715 38.11 13.55 -4.27
CA ASP A 715 37.50 12.55 -5.15
C ASP A 715 38.46 11.39 -5.45
N VAL A 716 38.04 10.16 -5.15
CA VAL A 716 38.86 8.96 -5.32
C VAL A 716 38.68 8.45 -6.76
N THR A 717 39.54 8.95 -7.66
CA THR A 717 39.54 8.60 -9.11
C THR A 717 39.73 7.11 -9.45
N THR A 718 39.97 6.23 -8.47
CA THR A 718 40.37 4.83 -8.68
C THR A 718 39.27 3.77 -8.52
N GLY A 719 38.00 4.14 -8.36
CA GLY A 719 36.88 3.18 -8.35
C GLY A 719 36.77 2.30 -7.09
N SER A 720 37.59 2.57 -6.07
CA SER A 720 37.33 2.14 -4.68
C SER A 720 36.29 3.11 -4.09
N GLY A 721 35.28 2.59 -3.38
CA GLY A 721 34.14 3.37 -2.87
C GLY A 721 34.54 4.71 -2.25
N GLN A 722 33.82 5.77 -2.63
CA GLN A 722 34.07 7.13 -2.13
C GLN A 722 33.69 7.22 -0.64
N HIS A 723 34.57 7.80 0.19
CA HIS A 723 34.32 8.10 1.59
C HIS A 723 34.34 9.62 1.86
N TRP A 724 33.87 10.03 3.04
CA TRP A 724 34.07 11.40 3.54
C TRP A 724 35.52 11.57 4.01
N GLN A 725 36.40 11.90 3.06
CA GLN A 725 37.84 12.01 3.30
C GLN A 725 38.40 13.40 2.98
N THR A 726 39.33 13.88 3.82
CA THR A 726 40.05 15.14 3.62
C THR A 726 41.53 15.02 3.95
N ALA A 727 42.33 15.96 3.46
CA ALA A 727 43.74 16.10 3.82
C ALA A 727 43.89 16.74 5.20
N LEU A 728 44.73 16.14 6.03
CA LEU A 728 45.30 16.73 7.24
C LEU A 728 46.36 17.79 6.85
N ASP A 729 46.59 18.78 7.71
CA ASP A 729 47.71 19.70 7.51
C ASP A 729 49.05 18.96 7.52
N ALA A 730 50.05 19.49 6.83
CA ALA A 730 51.40 18.94 6.86
C ALA A 730 51.92 18.90 8.31
N ASN A 731 52.33 17.71 8.77
CA ASN A 731 52.68 17.47 10.18
C ASN A 731 51.55 17.80 11.17
N GLY A 732 50.29 17.67 10.74
CA GLY A 732 49.10 18.00 11.52
C GLY A 732 48.74 16.99 12.61
N THR A 733 49.64 16.08 12.98
CA THR A 733 49.46 15.19 14.13
C THR A 733 50.50 15.54 15.18
N ILE A 734 50.05 15.93 16.38
CA ILE A 734 50.92 16.33 17.49
C ILE A 734 50.78 15.28 18.59
N GLY A 735 51.92 14.69 18.98
CA GLY A 735 51.99 13.67 20.02
C GLY A 735 51.99 14.25 21.45
N PRO A 736 51.97 13.38 22.48
CA PRO A 736 51.94 13.76 23.89
C PRO A 736 53.21 14.47 24.37
N ASP A 737 54.28 14.49 23.58
CA ASP A 737 55.48 15.27 23.85
C ASP A 737 55.43 16.71 23.28
N GLY A 738 54.30 17.09 22.68
CA GLY A 738 54.08 18.40 22.07
C GLY A 738 54.73 18.58 20.70
N ASN A 739 55.40 17.55 20.16
CA ASN A 739 56.06 17.62 18.88
C ASN A 739 55.19 17.04 17.75
N PRO A 740 55.30 17.57 16.52
CA PRO A 740 54.63 16.97 15.36
C PRO A 740 55.22 15.61 14.97
N VAL A 741 54.36 14.65 14.64
CA VAL A 741 54.74 13.34 14.09
C VAL A 741 55.05 13.49 12.60
N GLN A 742 56.32 13.28 12.22
CA GLN A 742 56.80 13.47 10.85
C GLN A 742 56.57 12.21 10.01
N LEU A 743 55.67 12.26 9.03
CA LEU A 743 55.30 11.14 8.16
C LEU A 743 55.06 11.59 6.72
N THR A 744 55.27 10.67 5.78
CA THR A 744 54.87 10.84 4.37
C THR A 744 53.65 9.96 4.11
N SER A 745 52.66 10.51 3.41
CA SER A 745 51.44 9.79 3.02
C SER A 745 51.78 8.64 2.07
N ARG A 746 51.10 7.50 2.23
CA ARG A 746 51.13 6.40 1.25
C ARG A 746 50.27 6.70 0.02
N VAL A 747 49.36 7.67 0.12
CA VAL A 747 48.50 8.09 -1.00
C VAL A 747 49.35 8.86 -2.01
N LYS A 748 49.39 8.35 -3.24
CA LYS A 748 50.22 8.92 -4.32
C LYS A 748 49.85 10.37 -4.56
N GLY A 749 50.86 11.25 -4.50
CA GLY A 749 50.70 12.68 -4.77
C GLY A 749 50.39 13.56 -3.56
N SER A 750 50.15 12.97 -2.38
CA SER A 750 49.77 13.70 -1.16
C SER A 750 50.95 14.22 -0.33
N GLY A 751 52.18 13.80 -0.64
CA GLY A 751 53.39 14.28 0.05
C GLY A 751 53.33 14.03 1.56
N ASN A 752 53.42 15.09 2.37
CA ASN A 752 53.35 15.04 3.83
C ASN A 752 51.97 15.38 4.41
N GLN A 753 50.92 15.46 3.58
CA GLN A 753 49.54 15.64 4.01
C GLN A 753 48.82 14.29 4.01
N LEU A 754 48.55 13.77 5.20
CA LEU A 754 47.87 12.49 5.36
C LEU A 754 46.39 12.63 4.99
N GLN A 755 45.84 11.64 4.29
CA GLN A 755 44.43 11.56 3.94
C GLN A 755 43.66 10.81 5.03
N ALA A 756 42.66 11.47 5.62
CA ALA A 756 41.86 10.94 6.72
C ALA A 756 40.40 10.77 6.31
N VAL A 757 39.85 9.57 6.54
CA VAL A 757 38.42 9.25 6.42
C VAL A 757 37.73 9.50 7.75
N PHE A 758 36.50 10.02 7.74
CA PHE A 758 35.66 10.15 8.94
C PHE A 758 34.57 9.08 8.95
N ASP A 759 34.60 8.20 9.96
CA ASP A 759 33.74 7.02 10.04
C ASP A 759 33.07 6.87 11.41
N THR A 760 31.80 7.21 11.50
CA THR A 760 31.00 7.04 12.73
C THR A 760 30.74 5.57 13.07
N GLY A 761 30.82 4.66 12.10
CA GLY A 761 30.67 3.22 12.27
C GLY A 761 31.90 2.53 12.87
N PHE A 762 33.05 3.22 12.91
CA PHE A 762 34.30 2.66 13.42
C PHE A 762 34.62 3.15 14.84
N SER A 763 34.58 2.26 15.83
CA SER A 763 34.76 2.63 17.25
C SER A 763 36.16 3.15 17.60
N LEU A 764 37.20 2.47 17.13
CA LEU A 764 38.60 2.78 17.45
C LEU A 764 39.33 3.33 16.20
N PRO A 765 39.73 4.61 16.16
CA PRO A 765 40.44 5.16 15.01
C PRO A 765 41.62 4.29 14.56
N GLN A 766 41.79 4.18 13.24
CA GLN A 766 42.86 3.42 12.59
C GLN A 766 43.87 4.38 11.98
N VAL A 767 45.10 4.41 12.48
CA VAL A 767 46.17 5.34 12.09
C VAL A 767 47.40 4.59 11.58
N PRO A 768 48.32 5.24 10.85
CA PRO A 768 49.64 4.70 10.59
C PRO A 768 50.33 4.27 11.89
N LYS A 769 51.03 3.13 11.87
CA LYS A 769 51.70 2.57 13.05
C LYS A 769 52.59 3.60 13.75
N ALA A 770 53.32 4.42 12.98
CA ALA A 770 54.17 5.48 13.52
C ALA A 770 53.41 6.53 14.36
N ILE A 771 52.13 6.80 14.07
CA ILE A 771 51.30 7.68 14.90
C ILE A 771 50.94 6.98 16.21
N ALA A 772 50.52 5.71 16.15
CA ALA A 772 50.24 4.93 17.36
C ALA A 772 51.48 4.79 18.25
N ASP A 773 52.64 4.52 17.66
CA ASP A 773 53.93 4.45 18.36
C ASP A 773 54.30 5.79 19.00
N ALA A 774 54.05 6.92 18.31
CA ALA A 774 54.28 8.25 18.85
C ALA A 774 53.34 8.60 20.02
N PHE A 775 52.09 8.12 19.97
CA PHE A 775 51.10 8.35 21.03
C PHE A 775 51.34 7.49 22.28
N TYR A 776 51.65 6.20 22.10
CA TYR A 776 51.66 5.24 23.21
C TYR A 776 53.01 4.60 23.48
N GLY A 777 53.89 4.49 22.48
CA GLY A 777 55.12 3.69 22.58
C GLY A 777 56.13 4.18 23.61
N ARG A 778 56.04 5.45 24.03
CA ARG A 778 56.89 6.06 25.07
C ARG A 778 56.23 6.14 26.45
N VAL A 779 55.01 5.63 26.60
CA VAL A 779 54.32 5.59 27.89
C VAL A 779 54.97 4.51 28.77
N PRO A 780 55.46 4.84 29.98
CA PRO A 780 55.99 3.85 30.91
C PRO A 780 55.03 2.69 31.15
N GLY A 781 55.50 1.46 30.92
CA GLY A 781 54.70 0.24 31.13
C GLY A 781 53.74 -0.10 29.99
N ALA A 782 53.66 0.69 28.92
CA ALA A 782 52.84 0.35 27.76
C ALA A 782 53.40 -0.87 27.01
N GLN A 783 52.51 -1.72 26.50
CA GLN A 783 52.85 -2.92 25.74
C GLN A 783 52.10 -2.93 24.41
N PHE A 784 52.77 -3.35 23.35
CA PHE A 784 52.14 -3.59 22.05
C PHE A 784 51.76 -5.07 21.97
N VAL A 785 50.47 -5.37 21.90
CA VAL A 785 49.91 -6.72 21.98
C VAL A 785 48.92 -6.96 20.83
N ASN A 786 48.68 -8.22 20.45
CA ASN A 786 47.66 -8.56 19.47
C ASN A 786 46.47 -9.21 20.17
N LEU A 787 45.33 -8.52 20.20
CA LEU A 787 44.11 -8.99 20.84
C LEU A 787 43.19 -9.70 19.83
N THR A 788 42.66 -10.86 20.21
CA THR A 788 41.70 -11.61 19.41
C THR A 788 40.46 -10.75 19.12
N ASN A 789 40.06 -10.67 17.84
CA ASN A 789 38.91 -9.88 17.34
C ASN A 789 39.04 -8.34 17.46
N VAL A 790 40.21 -7.81 17.85
CA VAL A 790 40.48 -6.36 17.89
C VAL A 790 41.70 -6.00 17.03
N GLY A 791 42.73 -6.87 16.99
CA GLY A 791 43.96 -6.66 16.24
C GLY A 791 45.13 -6.18 17.11
N SER A 792 46.17 -5.67 16.45
CA SER A 792 47.38 -5.17 17.12
C SER A 792 47.11 -3.84 17.79
N VAL A 793 47.29 -3.77 19.11
CA VAL A 793 46.96 -2.61 19.93
C VAL A 793 48.00 -2.32 21.00
N TYR A 794 48.00 -1.07 21.49
CA TYR A 794 48.72 -0.73 22.72
C TYR A 794 47.85 -0.92 23.96
N THR A 795 48.40 -1.54 25.00
CA THR A 795 47.83 -1.54 26.36
C THR A 795 48.70 -0.69 27.29
N LEU A 796 48.07 0.04 28.19
CA LEU A 796 48.72 0.97 29.14
C LEU A 796 47.86 1.18 30.39
N SER A 797 48.44 1.83 31.41
CA SER A 797 47.68 2.19 32.61
C SER A 797 46.55 3.16 32.26
N CYS A 798 45.34 2.89 32.75
CA CYS A 798 44.18 3.77 32.62
C CYS A 798 44.34 5.12 33.32
N GLU A 799 45.32 5.24 34.21
CA GLU A 799 45.65 6.47 34.95
C GLU A 799 46.55 7.43 34.14
N THR A 800 46.88 7.06 32.89
CA THR A 800 47.77 7.86 32.03
C THR A 800 46.98 8.90 31.24
N GLU A 801 47.16 10.19 31.56
CA GLU A 801 46.64 11.29 30.76
C GLU A 801 47.56 11.57 29.56
N LEU A 802 47.01 11.56 28.34
CA LEU A 802 47.74 11.84 27.10
C LEU A 802 47.16 13.05 26.38
N ASN A 803 48.03 13.97 25.96
CA ASN A 803 47.67 15.15 25.20
C ASN A 803 48.00 14.96 23.72
N VAL A 804 47.03 14.63 22.88
CA VAL A 804 47.22 14.48 21.44
C VAL A 804 46.33 15.44 20.68
N THR A 805 46.80 15.95 19.54
CA THR A 805 46.06 16.94 18.76
C THR A 805 46.20 16.67 17.28
N PHE A 806 45.10 16.83 16.55
CA PHE A 806 45.08 16.83 15.08
C PHE A 806 44.84 18.25 14.56
N VAL A 807 45.35 18.57 13.37
CA VAL A 807 45.26 19.90 12.77
C VAL A 807 44.73 19.81 11.34
N PHE A 808 43.58 20.44 11.10
CA PHE A 808 42.95 20.52 9.78
C PHE A 808 42.67 21.97 9.42
N GLY A 809 43.19 22.44 8.28
CA GLY A 809 42.96 23.80 7.81
C GLY A 809 43.41 24.88 8.80
N GLY A 810 44.44 24.61 9.60
CA GLY A 810 44.94 25.46 10.68
C GLY A 810 44.17 25.38 12.00
N VAL A 811 43.09 24.59 12.08
CA VAL A 811 42.30 24.41 13.30
C VAL A 811 42.84 23.22 14.09
N LYS A 812 43.20 23.45 15.35
CA LYS A 812 43.63 22.40 16.28
C LYS A 812 42.41 21.72 16.91
N ILE A 813 42.37 20.40 16.83
CA ILE A 813 41.36 19.53 17.44
C ILE A 813 42.10 18.72 18.52
N PRO A 814 42.11 19.17 19.79
CA PRO A 814 42.66 18.39 20.88
C PRO A 814 41.76 17.19 21.17
N ILE A 815 42.36 16.04 21.44
CA ILE A 815 41.62 14.84 21.83
C ILE A 815 41.56 14.78 23.35
N HIS A 816 40.35 14.63 23.86
CA HIS A 816 40.09 14.48 25.28
C HIS A 816 40.80 13.22 25.79
N PRO A 817 41.50 13.26 26.93
CA PRO A 817 42.28 12.12 27.41
C PRO A 817 41.48 10.80 27.55
N LEU A 818 40.20 10.87 27.92
CA LEU A 818 39.30 9.70 27.97
C LEU A 818 38.96 9.09 26.60
N ASP A 819 39.21 9.80 25.50
CA ASP A 819 39.10 9.26 24.14
C ASP A 819 40.46 8.86 23.56
N THR A 820 41.58 9.09 24.27
CA THR A 820 42.90 8.58 23.85
C THR A 820 43.11 7.13 24.24
N VAL A 821 42.33 6.61 25.19
CA VAL A 821 42.39 5.24 25.71
C VAL A 821 40.99 4.75 26.09
N THR A 822 40.75 3.44 26.10
CA THR A 822 39.47 2.83 26.49
C THR A 822 39.70 1.60 27.37
N ASP A 823 38.87 1.45 28.39
CA ASP A 823 38.76 0.25 29.25
C ASP A 823 37.58 -0.64 28.86
N SER A 824 36.78 -0.26 27.86
CA SER A 824 35.56 -0.98 27.47
C SER A 824 35.83 -2.39 26.93
N LEU A 825 37.08 -2.72 26.59
CA LEU A 825 37.52 -4.05 26.17
C LEU A 825 37.86 -4.99 27.35
N ALA A 826 37.70 -4.52 28.59
CA ALA A 826 37.87 -5.29 29.84
C ALA A 826 39.20 -6.08 29.90
N GLN A 827 40.29 -5.46 29.46
CA GLN A 827 41.61 -6.08 29.48
C GLN A 827 42.25 -5.98 30.87
N THR A 828 43.03 -7.00 31.25
CA THR A 828 43.81 -7.00 32.48
C THR A 828 45.27 -7.31 32.22
N ASP A 829 46.17 -6.73 33.00
CA ASP A 829 47.59 -7.09 32.99
C ASP A 829 47.83 -8.50 33.59
N SER A 830 49.09 -8.93 33.59
CA SER A 830 49.51 -10.22 34.18
C SER A 830 49.28 -10.34 35.69
N LEU A 831 48.95 -9.24 36.37
CA LEU A 831 48.68 -9.18 37.80
C LEU A 831 47.16 -9.09 38.10
N GLY A 832 46.32 -9.04 37.06
CA GLY A 832 44.87 -8.94 37.17
C GLY A 832 44.33 -7.52 37.34
N ASN A 833 45.19 -6.50 37.20
CA ASN A 833 44.74 -5.10 37.23
C ASN A 833 44.14 -4.72 35.87
N THR A 834 43.08 -3.92 35.87
CA THR A 834 42.50 -3.37 34.65
C THR A 834 43.53 -2.50 33.92
N VAL A 835 43.71 -2.76 32.63
CA VAL A 835 44.51 -1.93 31.72
C VAL A 835 43.64 -1.36 30.63
N CYS A 836 43.99 -0.16 30.18
CA CYS A 836 43.32 0.48 29.08
C CYS A 836 44.01 0.12 27.77
N VAL A 837 43.23 0.05 26.70
CA VAL A 837 43.71 -0.08 25.33
C VAL A 837 43.81 1.33 24.74
N GLY A 838 44.85 1.62 23.96
CA GLY A 838 44.89 2.85 23.19
C GLY A 838 43.62 2.98 22.33
N ALA A 839 43.20 4.20 21.99
CA ALA A 839 42.10 4.39 21.07
C ALA A 839 42.55 4.40 19.60
N PHE A 840 43.73 4.99 19.31
CA PHE A 840 44.26 5.14 17.95
C PHE A 840 45.17 3.96 17.57
N GLN A 841 44.62 2.99 16.85
CA GLN A 841 45.29 1.72 16.56
C GLN A 841 46.00 1.71 15.21
N PRO A 842 47.08 0.95 15.04
CA PRO A 842 47.64 0.67 13.73
C PRO A 842 46.58 0.11 12.78
N ILE A 843 46.47 0.69 11.59
CA ILE A 843 45.44 0.31 10.61
C ILE A 843 45.55 -1.16 10.19
N MET A 844 44.47 -1.91 10.43
CA MET A 844 44.34 -3.32 10.07
C MET A 844 44.40 -3.56 8.56
N SER A 845 44.95 -4.70 8.14
CA SER A 845 45.09 -5.06 6.72
C SER A 845 43.76 -5.09 5.95
N THR A 846 42.65 -5.48 6.60
CA THR A 846 41.31 -5.49 5.98
C THR A 846 40.70 -4.11 5.78
N ALA A 847 41.23 -3.08 6.45
CA ALA A 847 40.79 -1.69 6.35
C ALA A 847 41.80 -0.80 5.60
N GLN A 848 42.93 -1.35 5.14
CA GLN A 848 43.94 -0.61 4.38
C GLN A 848 43.47 -0.32 2.95
N SER A 849 43.78 0.87 2.47
CA SER A 849 43.47 1.31 1.11
C SER A 849 44.60 2.19 0.58
N ASP A 850 44.80 2.17 -0.74
CA ASP A 850 45.72 3.07 -1.44
C ASP A 850 45.18 4.51 -1.53
N SER A 851 43.92 4.74 -1.14
CA SER A 851 43.22 6.02 -1.25
C SER A 851 43.23 6.89 0.01
N TYR A 852 43.58 6.32 1.18
CA TYR A 852 43.67 7.05 2.45
C TYR A 852 44.76 6.49 3.37
N ASP A 853 45.22 7.31 4.32
CA ASP A 853 46.25 6.93 5.30
C ASP A 853 45.65 6.45 6.63
N MET A 854 44.49 7.00 7.02
CA MET A 854 43.85 6.73 8.31
C MET A 854 42.33 6.81 8.25
N ILE A 855 41.68 6.16 9.21
CA ILE A 855 40.23 6.24 9.50
C ILE A 855 40.07 6.84 10.89
N LEU A 856 39.53 8.04 10.96
CA LEU A 856 39.24 8.75 12.20
C LEU A 856 37.80 8.41 12.64
N GLY A 857 37.74 7.44 13.57
CA GLY A 857 36.51 6.91 14.13
C GLY A 857 35.96 7.68 15.34
N MET A 858 35.07 7.03 16.11
CA MET A 858 34.33 7.66 17.22
C MET A 858 35.22 8.41 18.22
N SER A 859 36.38 7.86 18.63
CA SER A 859 37.28 8.55 19.57
C SER A 859 37.80 9.89 19.05
N PHE A 860 37.99 10.04 17.74
CA PHE A 860 38.29 11.35 17.15
C PHE A 860 37.02 12.19 17.06
N LEU A 861 35.94 11.61 16.53
CA LEU A 861 34.70 12.33 16.21
C LEU A 861 33.95 12.87 17.44
N ARG A 862 34.16 12.32 18.65
CA ARG A 862 33.66 12.92 19.91
C ARG A 862 34.26 14.29 20.23
N ASN A 863 35.41 14.59 19.65
CA ASN A 863 36.17 15.82 19.93
C ASN A 863 35.89 16.92 18.89
N THR A 864 34.91 16.69 18.00
CA THR A 864 34.49 17.68 17.02
C THR A 864 33.01 17.58 16.68
N TYR A 865 32.37 18.73 16.51
CA TYR A 865 31.09 18.82 15.82
C TYR A 865 31.36 18.89 14.32
N MET A 866 30.97 17.83 13.61
CA MET A 866 31.25 17.63 12.20
C MET A 866 30.06 18.03 11.34
N LEU A 867 30.30 18.85 10.32
CA LEU A 867 29.36 19.14 9.25
C LEU A 867 29.89 18.58 7.94
N VAL A 868 29.09 17.79 7.24
CA VAL A 868 29.42 17.24 5.91
C VAL A 868 28.45 17.81 4.89
N ASN A 869 28.96 18.64 3.97
CA ASN A 869 28.19 19.19 2.87
C ASN A 869 28.38 18.35 1.61
N PHE A 870 27.27 17.95 1.00
CA PHE A 870 27.22 16.96 -0.07
C PHE A 870 27.53 17.55 -1.45
N GLY A 871 27.46 18.87 -1.63
CA GLY A 871 27.75 19.47 -2.92
C GLY A 871 26.99 18.84 -4.10
N ASP A 872 27.72 18.53 -5.19
CA ASP A 872 27.26 17.85 -6.41
C ASP A 872 27.00 16.34 -6.25
N PHE A 873 27.28 15.72 -5.09
CA PHE A 873 27.13 14.27 -4.88
C PHE A 873 25.66 13.81 -4.79
N VAL A 874 24.71 14.70 -5.11
CA VAL A 874 23.30 14.40 -5.34
C VAL A 874 23.01 14.41 -6.84
N ASP A 875 22.76 13.23 -7.42
CA ASP A 875 22.53 13.10 -8.86
C ASP A 875 21.35 13.95 -9.35
N ASN A 876 21.62 14.81 -10.34
CA ASN A 876 20.67 15.74 -10.98
C ASN A 876 20.11 16.86 -10.09
N ALA A 877 20.78 17.20 -8.98
CA ALA A 877 20.63 18.55 -8.44
C ALA A 877 21.02 19.54 -9.56
N GLY A 878 20.21 20.59 -9.80
CA GLY A 878 20.51 21.56 -10.87
C GLY A 878 21.96 22.08 -10.76
N LYS A 879 22.57 22.49 -11.88
CA LYS A 879 24.00 22.90 -12.07
C LYS A 879 24.56 24.02 -11.15
N ASN A 880 24.03 24.21 -9.95
CA ASN A 880 24.38 25.23 -8.96
C ASN A 880 24.99 24.64 -7.67
N THR A 881 25.21 23.34 -7.57
CA THR A 881 25.86 22.75 -6.42
C THR A 881 27.38 22.99 -6.50
N THR A 882 28.01 23.20 -5.35
CA THR A 882 29.46 23.46 -5.20
C THR A 882 30.18 22.18 -4.82
N ASP A 883 31.51 22.12 -4.90
CA ASP A 883 32.27 20.95 -4.43
C ASP A 883 31.92 20.56 -2.98
N PRO A 884 31.81 19.25 -2.65
CA PRO A 884 31.58 18.79 -1.28
C PRO A 884 32.71 19.20 -0.35
N TYR A 885 32.37 19.38 0.93
CA TYR A 885 33.36 19.73 1.95
C TYR A 885 32.94 19.26 3.34
N VAL A 886 33.92 19.11 4.22
CA VAL A 886 33.76 18.86 5.66
C VAL A 886 34.16 20.11 6.43
N GLN A 887 33.45 20.43 7.51
CA GLN A 887 33.84 21.42 8.50
C GLN A 887 33.90 20.74 9.87
N LEU A 888 34.97 21.01 10.61
CA LEU A 888 35.22 20.43 11.93
C LEU A 888 35.34 21.54 12.95
N LEU A 889 34.37 21.63 13.86
CA LEU A 889 34.41 22.54 15.00
C LEU A 889 34.93 21.76 16.22
N PRO A 890 36.07 22.13 16.83
CA PRO A 890 36.55 21.46 18.04
C PRO A 890 35.55 21.62 19.19
N THR A 891 35.31 20.54 19.94
CA THR A 891 34.39 20.55 21.10
C THR A 891 35.11 20.38 22.44
N THR A 892 36.38 19.98 22.42
CA THR A 892 37.14 19.66 23.62
C THR A 892 37.83 20.89 24.20
N ASP A 893 37.41 21.28 25.41
CA ASP A 893 38.17 22.19 26.27
C ASP A 893 39.17 21.37 27.10
N LEU A 894 40.46 21.69 26.99
CA LEU A 894 41.52 20.92 27.65
C LEU A 894 41.49 21.02 29.18
N ALA A 895 41.01 22.14 29.74
CA ALA A 895 40.95 22.30 31.20
C ALA A 895 39.79 21.49 31.78
N GLU A 896 38.65 21.47 31.10
CA GLU A 896 37.51 20.61 31.44
C GLU A 896 37.87 19.14 31.28
N ALA A 897 38.44 18.76 30.12
CA ALA A 897 38.83 17.39 29.82
C ALA A 897 39.84 16.80 30.83
N HIS A 898 40.74 17.63 31.36
CA HIS A 898 41.65 17.26 32.43
C HIS A 898 40.91 16.97 33.75
N ASN A 899 39.99 17.84 34.15
CA ASN A 899 39.19 17.63 35.37
C ASN A 899 38.34 16.35 35.27
N ASP A 900 37.74 16.12 34.10
CA ASP A 900 36.96 14.91 33.83
C ASP A 900 37.82 13.65 33.90
N PHE A 901 39.03 13.69 33.34
CA PHE A 901 39.98 12.59 33.43
C PHE A 901 40.38 12.30 34.89
N VAL A 902 40.72 13.33 35.67
CA VAL A 902 41.07 13.19 37.09
C VAL A 902 39.91 12.58 37.88
N SER A 903 38.69 13.03 37.62
CA SER A 903 37.48 12.47 38.24
C SER A 903 37.28 10.99 37.87
N ALA A 904 37.31 10.67 36.57
CA ALA A 904 36.96 9.35 36.05
C ALA A 904 38.05 8.29 36.27
N ARG A 905 39.34 8.67 36.19
CA ARG A 905 40.47 7.72 36.21
C ARG A 905 41.32 7.79 37.46
N LEU A 906 41.32 8.92 38.17
CA LEU A 906 42.19 9.15 39.34
C LEU A 906 41.41 9.33 40.66
N ASN A 907 40.12 9.00 40.66
CA ASN A 907 39.23 9.14 41.82
C ASN A 907 39.25 10.56 42.43
N GLY A 908 39.41 11.59 41.58
CA GLY A 908 39.40 13.00 41.99
C GLY A 908 40.74 13.52 42.57
N ILE A 909 41.80 12.72 42.58
CA ILE A 909 43.13 13.14 43.06
C ILE A 909 44.04 13.40 41.85
N ASP A 910 44.30 14.68 41.56
CA ASP A 910 45.20 15.04 40.46
C ASP A 910 46.67 14.73 40.82
N ASN A 911 47.19 13.66 40.24
CA ASN A 911 48.59 13.23 40.32
C ASN A 911 49.26 13.19 38.93
N THR A 912 48.62 13.77 37.92
CA THR A 912 49.02 13.71 36.50
C THR A 912 50.41 14.30 36.26
N GLY A 913 50.81 15.31 37.04
CA GLY A 913 52.14 15.93 36.98
C GLY A 913 53.31 15.00 37.34
N ASN A 914 53.05 13.81 37.91
CA ASN A 914 54.07 12.80 38.18
C ASN A 914 54.40 11.94 36.95
N PHE A 915 53.58 12.02 35.91
CA PHE A 915 53.77 11.26 34.69
C PHE A 915 54.77 11.95 33.75
N HIS A 916 55.74 11.17 33.27
CA HIS A 916 56.67 11.61 32.23
C HIS A 916 56.86 10.52 31.18
N LEU A 917 56.81 10.91 29.91
CA LEU A 917 57.14 10.01 28.79
C LEU A 917 58.60 9.55 28.90
N LEU A 918 58.86 8.32 28.48
CA LEU A 918 60.21 7.81 28.31
C LEU A 918 60.99 8.63 27.25
N PRO A 919 62.33 8.68 27.32
CA PRO A 919 63.14 9.38 26.32
C PRO A 919 62.86 8.88 24.89
N ALA A 920 63.01 9.75 23.89
CA ALA A 920 62.77 9.40 22.48
C ALA A 920 63.63 8.22 21.97
N SER A 921 64.73 7.89 22.65
CA SER A 921 65.58 6.72 22.37
C SER A 921 64.93 5.37 22.73
N VAL A 922 63.74 5.36 23.36
CA VAL A 922 63.04 4.16 23.86
C VAL A 922 61.84 3.76 22.99
N LEU A 923 61.62 4.43 21.85
CA LEU A 923 60.65 3.93 20.87
C LEU A 923 60.98 2.45 20.54
N PRO A 924 59.99 1.57 20.40
CA PRO A 924 60.24 0.24 19.87
C PRO A 924 61.01 0.40 18.54
N PRO A 925 61.97 -0.49 18.21
CA PRO A 925 62.65 -0.42 16.92
C PRO A 925 61.60 -0.26 15.84
N SER A 926 61.78 0.72 14.96
CA SER A 926 61.01 0.82 13.73
C SER A 926 61.07 -0.55 13.06
N ASP A 927 59.95 -1.03 12.52
CA ASP A 927 59.97 -2.07 11.51
C ASP A 927 60.59 -1.51 10.20
N GLU A 928 61.72 -0.80 10.29
CA GLU A 928 62.64 -0.55 9.17
C GLU A 928 63.50 -1.80 8.88
N GLN A 929 63.10 -2.96 9.41
CA GLN A 929 63.42 -4.26 8.85
C GLN A 929 62.13 -4.99 8.44
N ASP A 930 61.38 -4.40 7.50
CA ASP A 930 61.05 -5.18 6.32
C ASP A 930 62.32 -5.23 5.46
N SER A 931 63.30 -5.99 5.96
CA SER A 931 64.40 -6.46 5.15
C SER A 931 63.76 -7.17 3.97
N ALA A 932 64.04 -6.66 2.77
CA ALA A 932 63.95 -7.33 1.47
C ALA A 932 63.85 -8.87 1.53
N GLU A 933 62.69 -9.39 1.90
CA GLU A 933 62.27 -10.76 1.68
C GLU A 933 60.97 -10.67 0.86
N ASP A 934 61.21 -10.72 -0.46
CA ASP A 934 60.26 -11.07 -1.50
C ASP A 934 59.04 -10.16 -1.72
N ASN A 935 59.32 -8.88 -2.00
CA ASN A 935 58.50 -8.09 -2.94
C ASN A 935 59.09 -8.14 -4.37
N GLU A 936 59.46 -9.34 -4.85
CA GLU A 936 59.25 -9.61 -6.27
C GLU A 936 57.79 -10.01 -6.40
N SER A 937 57.01 -9.17 -7.07
CA SER A 937 55.63 -9.51 -7.40
C SER A 937 55.58 -10.91 -8.00
N ILE A 938 54.55 -11.69 -7.67
CA ILE A 938 54.27 -12.97 -8.35
C ILE A 938 54.27 -12.78 -9.87
N SER A 939 53.97 -11.56 -10.37
CA SER A 939 54.09 -11.15 -11.77
C SER A 939 55.53 -11.16 -12.33
N GLU A 940 56.55 -10.78 -11.55
CA GLU A 940 57.97 -10.79 -11.99
C GLU A 940 58.63 -12.18 -11.87
N LYS A 941 58.32 -12.97 -10.84
CA LYS A 941 58.74 -14.39 -10.76
C LYS A 941 58.05 -15.25 -11.81
N ILE A 942 56.82 -14.92 -12.22
CA ILE A 942 56.10 -15.64 -13.28
C ILE A 942 56.57 -15.21 -14.67
N HIS A 943 57.05 -13.99 -14.89
CA HIS A 943 57.38 -13.48 -16.23
C HIS A 943 58.34 -14.38 -17.08
N PRO A 944 59.40 -14.99 -16.52
CA PRO A 944 60.25 -15.95 -17.24
C PRO A 944 59.57 -17.32 -17.46
N TYR A 945 58.61 -17.68 -16.61
CA TYR A 945 57.84 -18.93 -16.69
C TYR A 945 56.49 -18.78 -17.39
N LEU A 946 56.05 -17.55 -17.69
CA LEU A 946 54.78 -17.21 -18.33
C LEU A 946 54.64 -17.87 -19.72
N PRO A 947 55.71 -18.02 -20.55
CA PRO A 947 55.62 -18.81 -21.77
C PRO A 947 55.33 -20.30 -21.50
N TYR A 948 55.88 -20.86 -20.41
CA TYR A 948 55.70 -22.26 -20.03
C TYR A 948 54.36 -22.51 -19.32
N ILE A 949 53.86 -21.54 -18.55
CA ILE A 949 52.53 -21.56 -17.93
C ILE A 949 51.47 -21.38 -19.00
N ILE A 950 51.63 -20.43 -19.93
CA ILE A 950 50.73 -20.30 -21.09
C ILE A 950 50.80 -21.55 -21.96
N ALA A 951 51.97 -22.14 -22.21
CA ALA A 951 52.10 -23.40 -22.94
C ALA A 951 51.45 -24.59 -22.19
N GLY A 952 51.58 -24.64 -20.86
CA GLY A 952 50.96 -25.66 -20.01
C GLY A 952 49.43 -25.51 -19.95
N SER A 953 48.92 -24.30 -19.78
CA SER A 953 47.49 -23.96 -19.76
C SER A 953 46.84 -24.11 -21.13
N THR A 954 47.55 -23.80 -22.22
CA THR A 954 47.06 -24.07 -23.59
C THR A 954 47.14 -25.56 -23.94
N ALA A 955 48.12 -26.32 -23.44
CA ALA A 955 48.13 -27.77 -23.57
C ALA A 955 47.01 -28.44 -22.75
N LEU A 956 46.80 -28.01 -21.50
CA LEU A 956 45.71 -28.49 -20.65
C LEU A 956 44.34 -28.09 -21.21
N GLY A 957 44.23 -26.85 -21.72
CA GLY A 957 43.07 -26.32 -22.41
C GLY A 957 42.79 -27.07 -23.70
N ALA A 958 43.80 -27.38 -24.53
CA ALA A 958 43.64 -28.19 -25.73
C ALA A 958 43.28 -29.65 -25.43
N LEU A 959 43.76 -30.21 -24.30
CA LEU A 959 43.37 -31.54 -23.82
C LEU A 959 41.93 -31.56 -23.28
N LEU A 960 41.49 -30.51 -22.59
CA LEU A 960 40.11 -30.34 -22.12
C LEU A 960 39.16 -30.05 -23.28
N PHE A 961 39.55 -29.20 -24.23
CA PHE A 961 38.78 -28.94 -25.44
C PHE A 961 38.74 -30.18 -26.34
N GLY A 962 39.85 -30.92 -26.43
CA GLY A 962 39.94 -32.19 -27.13
C GLY A 962 39.09 -33.29 -26.49
N SER A 963 39.01 -33.35 -25.15
CA SER A 963 38.16 -34.31 -24.44
C SER A 963 36.68 -33.93 -24.53
N VAL A 964 36.34 -32.65 -24.51
CA VAL A 964 34.97 -32.15 -24.77
C VAL A 964 34.58 -32.37 -26.23
N LEU A 965 35.46 -32.09 -27.21
CA LEU A 965 35.21 -32.44 -28.61
C LEU A 965 35.09 -33.95 -28.81
N TRP A 966 35.89 -34.76 -28.12
CA TRP A 966 35.79 -36.22 -28.17
C TRP A 966 34.48 -36.73 -27.54
N CYS A 967 34.01 -36.14 -26.44
CA CYS A 967 32.69 -36.40 -25.84
C CYS A 967 31.54 -35.94 -26.73
N CYS A 968 31.66 -34.79 -27.40
CA CYS A 968 30.68 -34.29 -28.35
C CYS A 968 30.65 -35.13 -29.64
N ILE A 969 31.81 -35.54 -30.18
CA ILE A 969 31.90 -36.40 -31.37
C ILE A 969 31.47 -37.83 -31.05
N SER A 970 31.79 -38.38 -29.88
CA SER A 970 31.34 -39.70 -29.45
C SER A 970 29.85 -39.74 -29.11
N SER A 971 29.29 -38.67 -28.53
CA SER A 971 27.84 -38.56 -28.33
C SER A 971 27.08 -38.31 -29.64
N ASN A 972 27.65 -37.56 -30.58
CA ASN A 972 27.09 -37.40 -31.92
C ASN A 972 27.23 -38.66 -32.78
N ARG A 973 28.27 -39.50 -32.58
CA ARG A 973 28.33 -40.84 -33.16
C ARG A 973 27.28 -41.77 -32.55
N LYS A 974 27.05 -41.78 -31.23
CA LYS A 974 25.96 -42.53 -30.59
C LYS A 974 24.57 -42.07 -31.06
N LYS A 975 24.35 -40.75 -31.20
CA LYS A 975 23.10 -40.18 -31.73
C LYS A 975 22.89 -40.44 -33.22
N ARG A 976 23.94 -40.51 -34.05
CA ARG A 976 23.85 -40.96 -35.45
C ARG A 976 23.60 -42.46 -35.59
N TYR A 977 24.10 -43.29 -34.68
CA TYR A 977 23.81 -44.74 -34.65
C TYR A 977 22.39 -45.05 -34.12
N GLN A 978 21.81 -44.20 -33.26
CA GLN A 978 20.41 -44.32 -32.81
C GLN A 978 19.41 -43.76 -33.85
N LYS A 979 19.75 -42.69 -34.59
CA LYS A 979 18.90 -42.14 -35.66
C LYS A 979 18.84 -42.97 -36.95
N LEU A 980 19.70 -43.98 -37.10
CA LEU A 980 19.67 -44.96 -38.20
C LEU A 980 18.79 -46.18 -37.90
N ARG A 981 18.13 -46.22 -36.73
CA ARG A 981 17.35 -47.39 -36.27
C ARG A 981 15.85 -47.16 -36.11
N GLU A 982 15.35 -45.95 -36.31
CA GLU A 982 13.92 -45.63 -36.16
C GLU A 982 13.43 -44.77 -37.33
N HIS A 983 13.37 -45.37 -38.53
CA HIS A 983 12.37 -45.06 -39.56
C HIS A 983 12.36 -46.17 -40.62
N THR A 984 11.54 -47.19 -40.38
CA THR A 984 10.94 -48.02 -41.43
C THR A 984 9.47 -48.24 -41.09
N ALA A 985 8.61 -47.38 -41.66
CA ALA A 985 7.37 -47.68 -42.39
C ALA A 985 6.19 -48.37 -41.61
N PRO A 986 4.96 -48.46 -42.19
CA PRO A 986 3.88 -47.53 -41.89
C PRO A 986 2.52 -48.20 -41.54
N ALA A 987 1.56 -47.35 -41.13
CA ALA A 987 0.10 -47.44 -41.28
C ALA A 987 -0.68 -48.76 -41.07
N GLY A 988 -1.69 -48.70 -40.18
CA GLY A 988 -2.93 -49.48 -40.30
C GLY A 988 -3.51 -50.00 -38.98
N TYR A 989 -4.77 -49.59 -38.67
CA TYR A 989 -5.90 -50.33 -38.04
C TYR A 989 -5.58 -51.47 -37.04
N ASP A 990 -6.18 -51.59 -35.84
CA ASP A 990 -7.61 -51.59 -35.49
C ASP A 990 -7.78 -51.55 -33.95
N GLN A 991 -8.99 -51.21 -33.49
CA GLN A 991 -9.45 -51.20 -32.09
C GLN A 991 -9.49 -52.61 -31.42
N PRO A 992 -10.15 -52.81 -30.25
CA PRO A 992 -9.79 -52.55 -28.83
C PRO A 992 -9.85 -53.89 -28.04
N PRO A 993 -10.41 -54.00 -26.81
CA PRO A 993 -10.05 -53.59 -25.44
C PRO A 993 -9.67 -54.84 -24.59
N PRO A 994 -10.08 -55.02 -23.31
CA PRO A 994 -9.89 -54.29 -22.04
C PRO A 994 -9.10 -55.14 -20.99
N PHE A 995 -9.19 -54.77 -19.70
CA PHE A 995 -8.91 -55.51 -18.44
C PHE A 995 -7.79 -54.87 -17.60
N GLN A 996 -8.09 -54.08 -16.54
CA GLN A 996 -8.75 -54.37 -15.25
C GLN A 996 -7.75 -54.86 -14.18
N GLU A 997 -7.64 -54.02 -13.14
CA GLU A 997 -7.31 -54.26 -11.72
C GLU A 997 -6.42 -55.46 -11.32
N TYR A 998 -5.41 -55.18 -10.48
CA TYR A 998 -5.39 -55.71 -9.10
C TYR A 998 -4.23 -55.10 -8.27
N GLN A 999 -4.58 -54.41 -7.18
CA GLN A 999 -3.81 -54.35 -5.92
C GLN A 999 -4.13 -55.65 -5.14
N PRO A 1000 -3.28 -56.20 -4.23
CA PRO A 1000 -3.03 -55.52 -2.94
C PRO A 1000 -1.79 -55.95 -2.10
N ALA A 1001 -1.63 -55.22 -0.97
CA ALA A 1001 -1.25 -55.69 0.39
C ALA A 1001 0.22 -56.08 0.69
N ARG A 1002 0.82 -55.80 1.86
CA ARG A 1002 0.47 -55.00 3.08
C ARG A 1002 1.68 -55.02 4.06
N ARG A 1003 1.64 -54.12 5.08
CA ARG A 1003 2.34 -54.09 6.39
C ARG A 1003 3.82 -53.64 6.31
N TYR A 1004 4.28 -52.61 7.03
CA TYR A 1004 3.94 -52.10 8.37
C TYR A 1004 3.62 -50.61 8.43
#